data_AF-A0A177WVU7-F1
#
_entry.id   AF-A0A177WVU7-F1
#
_cell.length_a   1.000
_cell.length_b   1.000
_cell.length_c   1.000
_cell.angle_alpha   90.00
_cell.angle_beta   90.00
_cell.angle_gamma   90.00
#
_symmetry.space_group_name_H-M   'P 1'
#
loop_
_entity.id
_entity.type
_entity.pdbx_description
1 polymer ?
#
loop_
_entity_poly.entity_id
_entity_poly.type
_entity_poly.pdbx_seq_one_letter_code
_entity_poly.pdbx_strand_id
1 'polypeptide(L)'
;MDNPYISKDSSTQNALNLKWTFGFNRECIGAVHNLSDSKQKVLFYASAHTGVLYDWVHGNQKLLQGHCNSITSTAVSLKQQWIVTADCGPNSMIIVWDINPELKSNISDTTDAPVTPRNTLQAVPIKNIFDPHDGLGVLSVEFTPDSKYLITLGASQDQTICIWDWTCSTNEPLLSYKIVGELQTCLRVNPVDPFELISNGPNSINFYIWDKESLEMTQNVPVLSSKDFKHTPSGYSYSNFLPSLNQAVSGTKDGEVIVWSDKSLDNLSIKLKKGHKEVVKFIKLHNSPINFITSFQDKFIITGGEDGYIKIFDLNFRILFWYEKLDAGPISSVAISTTFEPMFEDIGIPELVVATKHARILLLHNPQTKAAFSNTNSKTITECALTNTHFLTTGLSSGDNPPTQHQRGTFEFNEVPRITNLLHGQYGNIRGLDAHPASSCFAVGSDSGHLHIWDYDTKKIIISRYFKDIPSTTEAVIAAQKHKKQKADTLIDANDQPGVKSHSVEPTPMVISCLTYSCNGKTLAIGFTNGVLRMLDAQTLQDIPQSYLIKNQFYGYQISSEPITKLSFSPDDDYCAAADAAHVVCILCKEAVSAKSTRSAEATGTEPKCVGNEPQQKTLAAVGEDGNTKSLLRHRVEWVFIGRRKTHFKDIVSLLFLPKETSDSGPRLLSVSKDRHVADFDLAKSNIVGGIFINSIRRIEQIHRPEAAVIYKRHHSIHPENLILTFNSGYKLKQYTESTQLCKKTVLGPTFGGHINNMRLIPSDSETKYLAFSTSNQVIGITVFPLDGNPSTTMGVISHPGEVSNIVCSHDGVSIITAGGTDGIVNCWNINTAVLEAQASIFAGSLEPYLNMLDPSGLGEKSPIYREFEDYFYYAQLQSQKGDAAGNRIISDQVSLTQVPSIVQAMGYYPSNQEIDDMINEVKYSRFSQGEGKEVESITFPELIKLYLNHRPVRDISLNDIEIALSHAKRLEPGKPLPKGPVVKLSLNQTVSSKGIVSLLQQFGESFSLEDVHEAFSMLLMDHPIYRGQLPHTINAKDFIQDVLGLVPTEPTEIELGGDVDKNTFSSPPTHV
;
A
#
# COMPACT_ATOMS: atom_id res chain seq x y z
N MET A 1 -6.71 -25.66 34.59
CA MET A 1 -6.09 -24.96 35.73
C MET A 1 -6.24 -23.49 35.44
N ASP A 2 -7.08 -22.83 36.23
CA ASP A 2 -7.35 -21.40 36.16
C ASP A 2 -6.07 -20.62 36.48
N ASN A 3 -5.68 -19.70 35.59
CA ASN A 3 -4.51 -18.86 35.78
C ASN A 3 -4.95 -17.47 36.30
N PRO A 4 -4.56 -17.06 37.52
CA PRO A 4 -4.95 -15.78 38.11
C PRO A 4 -3.99 -14.66 37.66
N TYR A 5 -4.50 -13.43 37.62
CA TYR A 5 -3.82 -12.16 37.30
C TYR A 5 -3.70 -11.78 35.82
N ILE A 6 -4.85 -11.52 35.18
CA ILE A 6 -4.94 -10.51 34.11
C ILE A 6 -5.30 -9.19 34.79
N SER A 7 -4.31 -8.31 34.96
CA SER A 7 -4.53 -6.91 35.31
C SER A 7 -5.30 -6.23 34.18
N LYS A 8 -6.27 -5.39 34.55
CA LYS A 8 -7.17 -4.62 33.67
C LYS A 8 -6.47 -3.49 32.91
N ASP A 9 -5.45 -3.80 32.11
CA ASP A 9 -4.94 -2.90 31.06
C ASP A 9 -5.02 -3.64 29.72
N SER A 10 -6.14 -3.46 29.02
CA SER A 10 -6.48 -4.15 27.77
C SER A 10 -5.76 -3.59 26.53
N SER A 11 -4.58 -2.98 26.67
CA SER A 11 -3.99 -2.17 25.60
C SER A 11 -2.77 -2.76 24.87
N THR A 12 -2.20 -3.90 25.27
CA THR A 12 -1.06 -4.49 24.52
C THR A 12 -1.05 -6.03 24.55
N GLN A 13 -1.82 -6.68 23.68
CA GLN A 13 -1.78 -8.15 23.54
C GLN A 13 -0.80 -8.62 22.45
N ASN A 14 -0.57 -7.82 21.41
CA ASN A 14 0.24 -8.21 20.26
C ASN A 14 1.60 -7.46 20.21
N ALA A 15 2.58 -8.02 19.49
CA ALA A 15 3.89 -7.38 19.27
C ALA A 15 3.80 -6.15 18.35
N LEU A 16 2.80 -6.11 17.47
CA LEU A 16 2.50 -4.98 16.60
C LEU A 16 1.07 -4.52 16.86
N ASN A 17 0.88 -3.24 17.15
CA ASN A 17 -0.44 -2.66 17.41
C ASN A 17 -0.64 -1.42 16.55
N LEU A 18 -1.74 -1.33 15.81
CA LEU A 18 -2.05 -0.15 15.01
C LEU A 18 -2.33 1.03 15.95
N LYS A 19 -1.50 2.07 15.87
CA LYS A 19 -1.56 3.27 16.73
C LYS A 19 -2.33 4.40 16.08
N TRP A 20 -2.20 4.57 14.76
CA TRP A 20 -2.80 5.67 14.03
C TRP A 20 -2.91 5.36 12.54
N THR A 21 -3.91 5.93 11.87
CA THR A 21 -4.04 5.90 10.41
C THR A 21 -4.15 7.31 9.83
N PHE A 22 -3.39 7.57 8.77
CA PHE A 22 -3.37 8.83 8.04
C PHE A 22 -4.06 8.65 6.69
N GLY A 23 -5.16 9.39 6.49
CA GLY A 23 -6.01 9.31 5.31
C GLY A 23 -7.34 8.62 5.59
N PHE A 24 -8.17 8.52 4.55
CA PHE A 24 -9.44 7.81 4.54
C PHE A 24 -9.74 7.27 3.13
N ASN A 25 -10.68 6.32 3.03
CA ASN A 25 -11.12 5.73 1.76
C ASN A 25 -11.92 6.74 0.94
N ARG A 26 -11.21 7.52 0.12
CA ARG A 26 -11.77 8.56 -0.75
C ARG A 26 -12.72 8.04 -1.84
N GLU A 27 -12.57 6.78 -2.25
CA GLU A 27 -13.43 6.11 -3.23
C GLU A 27 -14.73 5.58 -2.62
N CYS A 28 -14.81 5.49 -1.28
CA CYS A 28 -15.97 4.98 -0.58
C CYS A 28 -17.02 6.09 -0.39
N ILE A 29 -17.93 6.19 -1.36
CA ILE A 29 -19.00 7.20 -1.39
C ILE A 29 -19.91 7.06 -0.17
N GLY A 30 -20.13 8.17 0.55
CA GLY A 30 -21.02 8.20 1.71
C GLY A 30 -20.44 7.58 2.99
N ALA A 31 -19.16 7.25 3.05
CA ALA A 31 -18.57 6.57 4.21
C ALA A 31 -17.95 7.50 5.27
N VAL A 32 -18.27 8.78 5.24
CA VAL A 32 -17.91 9.75 6.27
C VAL A 32 -19.20 10.18 6.95
N HIS A 33 -19.28 9.98 8.27
CA HIS A 33 -20.49 10.19 9.07
C HIS A 33 -20.18 11.10 10.25
N ASN A 34 -20.99 12.15 10.43
CA ASN A 34 -20.87 13.05 11.58
C ASN A 34 -21.66 12.49 12.76
N LEU A 35 -20.95 12.14 13.83
CA LEU A 35 -21.50 11.58 15.08
C LEU A 35 -21.45 12.59 16.22
N SER A 36 -21.27 13.87 15.89
CA SER A 36 -21.19 14.93 16.89
C SER A 36 -22.50 15.14 17.62
N ASP A 37 -22.40 15.36 18.92
CA ASP A 37 -23.48 15.82 19.77
C ASP A 37 -23.11 17.16 20.43
N SER A 38 -23.97 17.66 21.32
CA SER A 38 -23.73 18.92 22.04
C SER A 38 -22.47 18.93 22.94
N LYS A 39 -21.88 17.76 23.21
CA LYS A 39 -20.78 17.56 24.16
C LYS A 39 -19.49 17.07 23.48
N GLN A 40 -19.62 16.38 22.36
CA GLN A 40 -18.53 15.68 21.67
C GLN A 40 -18.61 15.95 20.18
N LYS A 41 -17.45 16.16 19.58
CA LYS A 41 -17.31 16.46 18.17
C LYS A 41 -16.52 15.31 17.53
N VAL A 42 -17.26 14.28 17.09
CA VAL A 42 -16.73 12.98 16.67
C VAL A 42 -17.14 12.67 15.24
N LEU A 43 -16.17 12.20 14.44
CA LEU A 43 -16.37 11.75 13.08
C LEU A 43 -16.18 10.24 13.00
N PHE A 44 -17.00 9.56 12.22
CA PHE A 44 -16.67 8.23 11.74
C PHE A 44 -16.27 8.26 10.27
N TYR A 45 -15.21 7.55 9.90
CA TYR A 45 -14.83 7.33 8.51
C TYR A 45 -14.13 5.97 8.31
N ALA A 46 -14.21 5.44 7.08
CA ALA A 46 -13.44 4.26 6.68
C ALA A 46 -12.02 4.64 6.25
N SER A 47 -11.00 3.90 6.68
CA SER A 47 -9.60 4.02 6.27
C SER A 47 -9.03 2.64 5.96
N ALA A 48 -8.79 2.36 4.68
CA ALA A 48 -8.42 1.05 4.16
C ALA A 48 -9.40 -0.06 4.63
N HIS A 49 -8.94 -1.00 5.45
CA HIS A 49 -9.75 -2.06 6.06
C HIS A 49 -10.16 -1.75 7.53
N THR A 50 -9.96 -0.52 8.00
CA THR A 50 -10.21 -0.12 9.40
C THR A 50 -11.25 1.00 9.46
N GLY A 51 -12.25 0.86 10.33
CA GLY A 51 -13.14 1.97 10.68
C GLY A 51 -12.46 2.91 11.69
N VAL A 52 -12.68 4.21 11.59
CA VAL A 52 -12.04 5.20 12.48
C VAL A 52 -13.08 6.10 13.11
N LEU A 53 -13.10 6.14 14.44
CA LEU A 53 -13.75 7.19 15.20
C LEU A 53 -12.71 8.25 15.56
N TYR A 54 -12.93 9.49 15.14
CA TYR A 54 -11.99 10.60 15.31
C TYR A 54 -12.62 11.74 16.10
N ASP A 55 -12.09 11.99 17.28
CA ASP A 55 -12.37 13.20 18.06
C ASP A 55 -11.43 14.30 17.58
N TRP A 56 -11.97 15.25 16.81
CA TRP A 56 -11.17 16.32 16.21
C TRP A 56 -10.92 17.50 17.16
N VAL A 57 -11.53 17.51 18.35
CA VAL A 57 -11.25 18.52 19.38
C VAL A 57 -10.00 18.13 20.16
N HIS A 58 -9.90 16.86 20.55
CA HIS A 58 -8.75 16.34 21.30
C HIS A 58 -7.67 15.72 20.41
N GLY A 59 -7.97 15.44 19.14
CA GLY A 59 -7.03 14.84 18.18
C GLY A 59 -6.79 13.35 18.43
N ASN A 60 -7.81 12.61 18.88
CA ASN A 60 -7.70 11.19 19.21
C ASN A 60 -8.45 10.31 18.21
N GLN A 61 -7.87 9.16 17.86
CA GLN A 61 -8.50 8.12 17.04
C GLN A 61 -8.80 6.87 17.87
N LYS A 62 -9.98 6.29 17.66
CA LYS A 62 -10.29 4.91 18.04
C LYS A 62 -10.47 4.09 16.76
N LEU A 63 -9.64 3.06 16.64
CA LEU A 63 -9.56 2.21 15.45
C LEU A 63 -10.41 0.96 15.63
N LEU A 64 -11.24 0.67 14.64
CA LEU A 64 -12.20 -0.43 14.59
C LEU A 64 -11.67 -1.47 13.58
N GLN A 65 -10.90 -2.43 14.09
CA GLN A 65 -10.22 -3.46 13.29
C GLN A 65 -11.03 -4.76 13.24
N GLY A 66 -10.96 -5.48 12.12
CA GLY A 66 -11.59 -6.79 11.96
C GLY A 66 -11.71 -7.23 10.50
N HIS A 67 -11.92 -6.28 9.58
CA HIS A 67 -11.94 -6.56 8.15
C HIS A 67 -10.55 -6.93 7.62
N CYS A 68 -10.50 -7.86 6.69
CA CYS A 68 -9.29 -8.22 5.95
C CYS A 68 -9.23 -7.52 4.58
N ASN A 69 -10.37 -7.09 4.05
CA ASN A 69 -10.47 -6.38 2.78
C ASN A 69 -10.79 -4.89 2.97
N SER A 70 -10.70 -4.12 1.89
CA SER A 70 -11.02 -2.69 1.93
C SER A 70 -12.50 -2.50 2.27
N ILE A 71 -12.80 -1.63 3.23
CA ILE A 71 -14.18 -1.24 3.56
C ILE A 71 -14.73 -0.43 2.38
N THR A 72 -15.82 -0.93 1.81
CA THR A 72 -16.49 -0.41 0.61
C THR A 72 -17.80 0.28 0.91
N SER A 73 -18.42 -0.02 2.05
CA SER A 73 -19.63 0.68 2.48
C SER A 73 -19.74 0.74 3.99
N THR A 74 -20.37 1.81 4.47
CA THR A 74 -20.68 2.00 5.89
C THR A 74 -22.04 2.68 6.04
N ALA A 75 -22.71 2.42 7.16
CA ALA A 75 -23.92 3.14 7.52
C ALA A 75 -24.01 3.35 9.04
N VAL A 76 -24.83 4.31 9.44
CA VAL A 76 -25.07 4.64 10.84
C VAL A 76 -26.57 4.56 11.10
N SER A 77 -26.95 3.98 12.25
CA SER A 77 -28.36 3.94 12.63
C SER A 77 -28.91 5.34 12.86
N LEU A 78 -30.21 5.55 12.62
CA LEU A 78 -30.84 6.88 12.71
C LEU A 78 -30.63 7.57 14.07
N LYS A 79 -30.55 6.77 15.15
CA LYS A 79 -30.30 7.24 16.52
C LYS A 79 -28.82 7.35 16.89
N GLN A 80 -27.91 7.12 15.94
CA GLN A 80 -26.46 7.11 16.16
C GLN A 80 -26.05 6.19 17.33
N GLN A 81 -26.59 4.97 17.34
CA GLN A 81 -26.26 3.95 18.36
C GLN A 81 -25.36 2.86 17.80
N TRP A 82 -25.48 2.59 16.49
CA TRP A 82 -24.75 1.55 15.81
C TRP A 82 -24.14 2.07 14.53
N ILE A 83 -22.96 1.55 14.25
CA ILE A 83 -22.27 1.72 12.97
C ILE A 83 -22.17 0.33 12.36
N VAL A 84 -22.35 0.25 11.05
CA VAL A 84 -22.06 -0.95 10.28
C VAL A 84 -20.94 -0.66 9.29
N THR A 85 -19.98 -1.57 9.22
CA THR A 85 -18.89 -1.57 8.24
C THR A 85 -18.97 -2.85 7.43
N ALA A 86 -18.79 -2.74 6.11
CA ALA A 86 -18.80 -3.86 5.20
C ALA A 86 -17.65 -3.73 4.20
N ASP A 87 -16.98 -4.84 3.93
CA ASP A 87 -15.86 -4.89 3.00
C ASP A 87 -16.19 -5.66 1.72
N CYS A 88 -15.26 -5.58 0.76
CA CYS A 88 -15.37 -6.28 -0.52
C CYS A 88 -14.08 -6.99 -0.87
N GLY A 89 -14.17 -8.30 -1.09
CA GLY A 89 -13.03 -9.17 -1.41
C GLY A 89 -13.25 -10.60 -0.86
N PRO A 90 -12.27 -11.49 -1.02
CA PRO A 90 -12.35 -12.86 -0.51
C PRO A 90 -12.53 -12.89 1.01
N ASN A 91 -13.39 -13.77 1.52
CA ASN A 91 -13.75 -13.84 2.95
C ASN A 91 -14.32 -12.52 3.50
N SER A 92 -15.12 -11.81 2.69
CA SER A 92 -15.76 -10.56 3.09
C SER A 92 -16.62 -10.71 4.33
N MET A 93 -16.77 -9.64 5.08
CA MET A 93 -17.57 -9.61 6.29
C MET A 93 -18.29 -8.27 6.48
N ILE A 94 -19.32 -8.32 7.31
CA ILE A 94 -20.02 -7.16 7.86
C ILE A 94 -19.80 -7.16 9.36
N ILE A 95 -19.45 -6.02 9.93
CA ILE A 95 -19.33 -5.82 11.37
C ILE A 95 -20.30 -4.74 11.81
N VAL A 96 -21.12 -5.05 12.81
CA VAL A 96 -21.96 -4.08 13.51
C VAL A 96 -21.29 -3.70 14.83
N TRP A 97 -21.11 -2.40 15.05
CA TRP A 97 -20.44 -1.80 16.19
C TRP A 97 -21.44 -1.05 17.07
N ASP A 98 -21.39 -1.26 18.39
CA ASP A 98 -22.09 -0.41 19.36
C ASP A 98 -21.16 0.72 19.81
N ILE A 99 -21.57 1.97 19.59
CA ILE A 99 -20.77 3.15 19.95
C ILE A 99 -21.13 3.74 21.32
N ASN A 100 -22.13 3.19 22.01
CA ASN A 100 -22.57 3.65 23.33
C ASN A 100 -22.78 2.46 24.31
N PRO A 101 -21.78 1.59 24.54
CA PRO A 101 -21.95 0.37 25.36
C PRO A 101 -22.32 0.67 26.82
N GLU A 102 -21.79 1.77 27.40
CA GLU A 102 -21.98 2.14 28.80
C GLU A 102 -23.41 2.63 29.13
N LEU A 103 -24.22 2.97 28.12
CA LEU A 103 -25.61 3.35 28.35
C LEU A 103 -26.49 2.13 28.75
N LYS A 104 -26.03 0.91 28.46
CA LYS A 104 -26.78 -0.34 28.71
C LYS A 104 -26.39 -1.01 30.04
N SER A 105 -25.16 -0.82 30.52
CA SER A 105 -24.66 -1.46 31.75
C SER A 105 -25.19 -0.83 33.05
N ASN A 106 -25.75 0.39 32.98
CA ASN A 106 -26.29 1.11 34.15
C ASN A 106 -27.75 0.73 34.52
N ILE A 107 -28.24 -0.44 34.07
CA ILE A 107 -29.56 -0.99 34.44
C ILE A 107 -29.44 -2.04 35.56
N SER A 108 -28.25 -2.26 36.15
CA SER A 108 -28.15 -2.98 37.42
C SER A 108 -28.31 -2.00 38.59
N ASP A 109 -29.33 -2.21 39.42
CA ASP A 109 -29.78 -1.44 40.59
C ASP A 109 -28.75 -1.30 41.76
N THR A 110 -27.48 -0.98 41.49
CA THR A 110 -26.49 -0.71 42.54
C THR A 110 -25.86 0.67 42.38
N THR A 111 -26.21 1.56 43.30
CA THR A 111 -25.96 3.01 43.29
C THR A 111 -24.51 3.47 43.44
N ASP A 112 -23.50 2.61 43.32
CA ASP A 112 -22.11 2.95 43.70
C ASP A 112 -21.03 2.61 42.66
N ALA A 113 -21.37 2.34 41.40
CA ALA A 113 -20.36 2.20 40.34
C ALA A 113 -19.87 3.59 39.88
N PRO A 114 -18.54 3.85 39.83
CA PRO A 114 -18.02 5.12 39.34
C PRO A 114 -18.40 5.28 37.86
N VAL A 115 -19.16 6.34 37.56
CA VAL A 115 -19.50 6.76 36.21
C VAL A 115 -18.18 7.05 35.49
N THR A 116 -17.78 6.15 34.59
CA THR A 116 -16.69 6.41 33.64
C THR A 116 -17.01 7.69 32.88
N PRO A 117 -16.06 8.65 32.78
CA PRO A 117 -16.32 9.88 32.06
C PRO A 117 -16.65 9.53 30.61
N ARG A 118 -17.79 10.03 30.13
CA ARG A 118 -18.36 9.82 28.78
C ARG A 118 -17.39 10.20 27.63
N ASN A 119 -16.21 10.73 27.93
CA ASN A 119 -15.18 11.26 27.02
C ASN A 119 -14.22 10.21 26.44
N THR A 120 -14.45 8.90 26.66
CA THR A 120 -13.61 7.87 26.04
C THR A 120 -14.25 7.43 24.72
N LEU A 121 -13.56 7.62 23.60
CA LEU A 121 -13.97 7.06 22.31
C LEU A 121 -14.02 5.52 22.42
N GLN A 122 -15.22 4.96 22.49
CA GLN A 122 -15.43 3.52 22.57
C GLN A 122 -16.35 3.06 21.45
N ALA A 123 -16.03 1.89 20.91
CA ALA A 123 -16.96 1.09 20.12
C ALA A 123 -16.59 -0.38 20.27
N VAL A 124 -17.62 -1.23 20.36
CA VAL A 124 -17.47 -2.68 20.57
C VAL A 124 -18.17 -3.42 19.43
N PRO A 125 -17.54 -4.41 18.79
CA PRO A 125 -18.20 -5.23 17.80
C PRO A 125 -19.27 -6.10 18.49
N ILE A 126 -20.51 -6.06 18.00
CA ILE A 126 -21.64 -6.80 18.58
C ILE A 126 -22.21 -7.89 17.66
N LYS A 127 -21.94 -7.82 16.35
CA LYS A 127 -22.32 -8.85 15.38
C LYS A 127 -21.34 -8.84 14.21
N ASN A 128 -20.90 -10.04 13.82
CA ASN A 128 -20.13 -10.28 12.61
C ASN A 128 -20.96 -11.19 11.69
N ILE A 129 -21.09 -10.82 10.43
CA ILE A 129 -21.71 -11.63 9.37
C ILE A 129 -20.61 -11.94 8.37
N PHE A 130 -20.31 -13.22 8.18
CA PHE A 130 -19.26 -13.69 7.27
C PHE A 130 -19.87 -14.09 5.93
N ASP A 131 -19.15 -13.83 4.85
CA ASP A 131 -19.53 -14.16 3.47
C ASP A 131 -20.97 -13.75 3.08
N PRO A 132 -21.35 -12.47 3.26
CA PRO A 132 -22.73 -12.01 3.07
C PRO A 132 -23.30 -12.19 1.64
N HIS A 133 -22.42 -12.30 0.64
CA HIS A 133 -22.79 -12.50 -0.78
C HIS A 133 -21.85 -13.50 -1.45
N ASP A 134 -21.75 -14.71 -0.89
CA ASP A 134 -21.05 -15.86 -1.48
C ASP A 134 -19.59 -15.56 -1.89
N GLY A 135 -18.86 -14.82 -1.03
CA GLY A 135 -17.42 -14.59 -1.16
C GLY A 135 -16.95 -13.43 -2.05
N LEU A 136 -17.87 -12.67 -2.68
CA LEU A 136 -17.49 -11.54 -3.56
C LEU A 136 -17.56 -10.17 -2.88
N GLY A 137 -18.29 -10.04 -1.77
CA GLY A 137 -18.31 -8.83 -0.95
C GLY A 137 -19.55 -7.95 -1.06
N VAL A 138 -19.52 -6.83 -0.33
CA VAL A 138 -20.64 -5.88 -0.21
C VAL A 138 -20.28 -4.57 -0.90
N LEU A 139 -21.16 -4.05 -1.76
CA LEU A 139 -20.99 -2.73 -2.39
C LEU A 139 -21.71 -1.61 -1.61
N SER A 140 -22.85 -1.91 -1.03
CA SER A 140 -23.65 -0.94 -0.28
C SER A 140 -24.33 -1.63 0.89
N VAL A 141 -24.34 -0.96 2.05
CA VAL A 141 -25.03 -1.43 3.26
C VAL A 141 -25.82 -0.28 3.88
N GLU A 142 -27.02 -0.55 4.37
CA GLU A 142 -27.87 0.45 5.02
C GLU A 142 -28.76 -0.14 6.10
N PHE A 143 -29.03 0.65 7.13
CA PHE A 143 -30.02 0.32 8.16
C PHE A 143 -31.42 0.71 7.70
N THR A 144 -32.42 -0.08 8.06
CA THR A 144 -33.79 0.41 8.04
C THR A 144 -33.96 1.57 9.04
N PRO A 145 -34.91 2.50 8.84
CA PRO A 145 -35.13 3.64 9.74
C PRO A 145 -35.39 3.24 11.20
N ASP A 146 -35.99 2.07 11.42
CA ASP A 146 -36.23 1.49 12.74
C ASP A 146 -35.03 0.69 13.31
N SER A 147 -33.94 0.59 12.53
CA SER A 147 -32.70 -0.13 12.84
C SER A 147 -32.85 -1.63 13.11
N LYS A 148 -33.98 -2.24 12.75
CA LYS A 148 -34.21 -3.68 12.96
C LYS A 148 -33.56 -4.54 11.89
N TYR A 149 -33.50 -4.03 10.66
CA TYR A 149 -32.95 -4.76 9.53
C TYR A 149 -31.75 -4.04 8.96
N LEU A 150 -30.84 -4.85 8.43
CA LEU A 150 -29.72 -4.40 7.63
C LEU A 150 -29.97 -4.86 6.20
N ILE A 151 -29.74 -4.00 5.22
CA ILE A 151 -29.93 -4.34 3.81
C ILE A 151 -28.59 -4.16 3.09
N THR A 152 -28.17 -5.18 2.35
CA THR A 152 -26.88 -5.22 1.67
C THR A 152 -27.04 -5.49 0.20
N LEU A 153 -26.17 -4.87 -0.61
CA LEU A 153 -26.03 -5.10 -2.04
C LEU A 153 -24.71 -5.80 -2.32
N GLY A 154 -24.75 -6.95 -2.99
CA GLY A 154 -23.57 -7.74 -3.30
C GLY A 154 -22.70 -7.17 -4.41
N ALA A 155 -21.43 -7.58 -4.46
CA ALA A 155 -20.48 -7.23 -5.51
C ALA A 155 -20.38 -8.27 -6.65
N SER A 156 -21.21 -9.32 -6.61
CA SER A 156 -21.18 -10.42 -7.56
C SER A 156 -21.72 -10.05 -8.95
N GLN A 157 -21.32 -10.81 -9.98
CA GLN A 157 -21.93 -10.70 -11.32
C GLN A 157 -23.41 -11.10 -11.28
N ASP A 158 -23.72 -12.18 -10.57
CA ASP A 158 -25.08 -12.54 -10.18
C ASP A 158 -25.47 -11.77 -8.92
N GLN A 159 -25.71 -10.48 -9.08
CA GLN A 159 -25.85 -9.56 -7.97
C GLN A 159 -27.09 -9.85 -7.12
N THR A 160 -26.91 -9.89 -5.79
CA THR A 160 -28.00 -10.12 -4.84
C THR A 160 -28.21 -8.94 -3.90
N ILE A 161 -29.46 -8.74 -3.48
CA ILE A 161 -29.83 -7.92 -2.33
C ILE A 161 -30.19 -8.88 -1.19
N CYS A 162 -29.53 -8.71 -0.04
CA CYS A 162 -29.80 -9.50 1.15
C CYS A 162 -30.38 -8.60 2.25
N ILE A 163 -31.42 -9.10 2.93
CA ILE A 163 -32.03 -8.46 4.09
C ILE A 163 -31.68 -9.29 5.30
N TRP A 164 -31.10 -8.67 6.31
CA TRP A 164 -30.61 -9.33 7.52
C TRP A 164 -31.39 -8.84 8.73
N ASP A 165 -31.96 -9.77 9.48
CA ASP A 165 -32.24 -9.52 10.90
C ASP A 165 -30.93 -9.68 11.66
N TRP A 166 -30.16 -8.60 11.75
CA TRP A 166 -28.82 -8.62 12.33
C TRP A 166 -28.82 -8.90 13.85
N THR A 167 -29.99 -8.77 14.49
CA THR A 167 -30.18 -9.11 15.91
C THR A 167 -30.41 -10.60 16.15
N CYS A 168 -30.74 -11.35 15.08
CA CYS A 168 -30.89 -12.79 15.13
C CYS A 168 -29.52 -13.49 15.30
N SER A 169 -29.53 -14.66 15.95
CA SER A 169 -28.34 -15.49 16.11
C SER A 169 -27.92 -16.19 14.80
N THR A 170 -28.79 -16.24 13.79
CA THR A 170 -28.48 -16.86 12.50
C THR A 170 -27.44 -16.03 11.73
N ASN A 171 -26.64 -16.71 10.92
CA ASN A 171 -25.69 -16.08 9.98
C ASN A 171 -26.22 -16.07 8.54
N GLU A 172 -27.48 -16.46 8.35
CA GLU A 172 -28.16 -16.45 7.05
C GLU A 172 -29.04 -15.19 6.93
N PRO A 173 -29.19 -14.64 5.72
CA PRO A 173 -30.09 -13.53 5.48
C PRO A 173 -31.55 -13.98 5.62
N LEU A 174 -32.41 -13.07 6.11
CA LEU A 174 -33.85 -13.27 6.16
C LEU A 174 -34.46 -13.41 4.75
N LEU A 175 -33.92 -12.65 3.80
CA LEU A 175 -34.30 -12.69 2.39
C LEU A 175 -33.06 -12.47 1.52
N SER A 176 -32.89 -13.28 0.48
CA SER A 176 -31.90 -13.09 -0.57
C SER A 176 -32.60 -13.04 -1.92
N TYR A 177 -32.41 -11.93 -2.65
CA TYR A 177 -33.04 -11.70 -3.95
C TYR A 177 -31.98 -11.43 -5.01
N LYS A 178 -32.02 -12.20 -6.10
CA LYS A 178 -31.16 -11.98 -7.27
C LYS A 178 -31.73 -10.85 -8.14
N ILE A 179 -30.96 -9.78 -8.30
CA ILE A 179 -31.35 -8.64 -9.14
C ILE A 179 -31.41 -9.09 -10.59
N VAL A 180 -32.49 -8.72 -11.28
CA VAL A 180 -32.62 -8.93 -12.72
C VAL A 180 -32.17 -7.66 -13.45
N GLY A 181 -31.20 -7.79 -14.36
CA GLY A 181 -30.73 -6.68 -15.20
C GLY A 181 -29.26 -6.35 -15.01
N GLU A 182 -28.92 -5.07 -15.15
CA GLU A 182 -27.55 -4.55 -15.04
C GLU A 182 -27.09 -4.50 -13.58
N LEU A 183 -25.76 -4.52 -13.36
CA LEU A 183 -25.15 -4.34 -12.04
C LEU A 183 -25.47 -2.96 -11.46
N GLN A 184 -25.94 -2.99 -10.21
CA GLN A 184 -26.24 -1.82 -9.41
C GLN A 184 -25.02 -1.47 -8.53
N THR A 185 -24.88 -0.19 -8.17
CA THR A 185 -23.71 0.35 -7.46
C THR A 185 -24.05 1.03 -6.15
N CYS A 186 -25.28 1.54 -6.02
CA CYS A 186 -25.77 2.18 -4.80
C CYS A 186 -27.16 1.61 -4.46
N LEU A 187 -27.42 1.47 -3.17
CA LEU A 187 -28.70 1.03 -2.60
C LEU A 187 -29.12 2.07 -1.56
N ARG A 188 -30.37 2.57 -1.63
CA ARG A 188 -30.98 3.43 -0.61
C ARG A 188 -32.28 2.85 -0.05
N VAL A 189 -32.49 2.98 1.26
CA VAL A 189 -33.75 2.62 1.95
C VAL A 189 -34.63 3.84 2.05
N ASN A 190 -35.94 3.69 1.84
CA ASN A 190 -36.86 4.80 2.06
C ASN A 190 -36.92 5.15 3.57
N PRO A 191 -36.61 6.40 3.95
CA PRO A 191 -36.56 6.82 5.35
C PRO A 191 -37.92 6.82 6.06
N VAL A 192 -39.03 6.73 5.32
CA VAL A 192 -40.40 6.66 5.86
C VAL A 192 -40.96 5.24 5.80
N ASP A 193 -40.59 4.45 4.79
CA ASP A 193 -41.07 3.09 4.58
C ASP A 193 -39.91 2.09 4.50
N PRO A 194 -39.63 1.30 5.57
CA PRO A 194 -38.51 0.35 5.58
C PRO A 194 -38.64 -0.76 4.51
N PHE A 195 -39.82 -0.92 3.91
CA PHE A 195 -40.12 -1.93 2.91
C PHE A 195 -39.88 -1.47 1.47
N GLU A 196 -39.59 -0.19 1.23
CA GLU A 196 -39.31 0.36 -0.10
C GLU A 196 -37.82 0.70 -0.26
N LEU A 197 -37.22 0.22 -1.34
CA LEU A 197 -35.80 0.41 -1.66
C LEU A 197 -35.63 1.02 -3.05
N ILE A 198 -34.51 1.71 -3.26
CA ILE A 198 -34.04 2.13 -4.58
C ILE A 198 -32.60 1.66 -4.78
N SER A 199 -32.27 1.15 -5.96
CA SER A 199 -30.88 0.98 -6.37
C SER A 199 -30.62 1.64 -7.71
N ASN A 200 -29.35 1.97 -7.97
CA ASN A 200 -28.95 2.50 -9.27
C ASN A 200 -27.66 1.84 -9.78
N GLY A 201 -27.68 1.49 -11.06
CA GLY A 201 -26.53 1.14 -11.87
C GLY A 201 -26.17 2.28 -12.82
N PRO A 202 -25.23 2.06 -13.75
CA PRO A 202 -24.84 3.06 -14.74
C PRO A 202 -25.99 3.48 -15.66
N ASN A 203 -26.89 2.58 -16.06
CA ASN A 203 -27.95 2.85 -17.03
C ASN A 203 -29.36 2.47 -16.56
N SER A 204 -29.50 1.93 -15.35
CA SER A 204 -30.77 1.45 -14.80
C SER A 204 -30.98 1.94 -13.37
N ILE A 205 -32.26 2.15 -13.03
CA ILE A 205 -32.72 2.42 -11.66
C ILE A 205 -33.81 1.40 -11.36
N ASN A 206 -33.73 0.81 -10.18
CA ASN A 206 -34.66 -0.21 -9.75
C ASN A 206 -35.32 0.24 -8.45
N PHE A 207 -36.64 0.12 -8.38
CA PHE A 207 -37.41 0.23 -7.16
C PHE A 207 -37.79 -1.16 -6.68
N TYR A 208 -37.67 -1.40 -5.38
CA TYR A 208 -38.03 -2.67 -4.79
C TYR A 208 -39.04 -2.50 -3.67
N ILE A 209 -39.95 -3.46 -3.56
CA ILE A 209 -40.74 -3.67 -2.35
C ILE A 209 -40.50 -5.07 -1.86
N TRP A 210 -40.13 -5.20 -0.60
CA TRP A 210 -40.06 -6.49 0.08
C TRP A 210 -41.13 -6.58 1.16
N ASP A 211 -41.60 -7.79 1.41
CA ASP A 211 -42.59 -8.07 2.45
C ASP A 211 -42.02 -9.05 3.48
N LYS A 212 -42.27 -8.75 4.76
CA LYS A 212 -41.75 -9.57 5.86
C LYS A 212 -42.53 -10.87 6.04
N GLU A 213 -43.82 -10.90 5.73
CA GLU A 213 -44.67 -12.07 5.97
C GLU A 213 -44.52 -13.08 4.83
N SER A 214 -44.48 -12.63 3.58
CA SER A 214 -44.28 -13.51 2.43
C SER A 214 -42.82 -13.84 2.15
N LEU A 215 -41.87 -13.04 2.66
CA LEU A 215 -40.44 -13.12 2.31
C LEU A 215 -40.21 -13.07 0.79
N GLU A 216 -41.00 -12.26 0.10
CA GLU A 216 -40.84 -12.01 -1.34
C GLU A 216 -40.39 -10.57 -1.59
N MET A 217 -39.61 -10.37 -2.65
CA MET A 217 -39.25 -9.05 -3.14
C MET A 217 -39.71 -8.87 -4.59
N THR A 218 -40.36 -7.73 -4.83
CA THR A 218 -40.80 -7.30 -6.16
C THR A 218 -39.87 -6.22 -6.67
N GLN A 219 -39.33 -6.41 -7.88
CA GLN A 219 -38.49 -5.43 -8.58
C GLN A 219 -39.34 -4.70 -9.63
N ASN A 220 -39.18 -3.39 -9.70
CA ASN A 220 -39.74 -2.56 -10.74
C ASN A 220 -38.68 -1.65 -11.36
N VAL A 221 -38.59 -1.68 -12.69
CA VAL A 221 -37.63 -0.89 -13.47
C VAL A 221 -38.42 0.12 -14.30
N PRO A 222 -38.35 1.42 -13.97
CA PRO A 222 -39.04 2.45 -14.74
C PRO A 222 -38.49 2.53 -16.17
N VAL A 223 -39.38 2.72 -17.14
CA VAL A 223 -39.00 2.88 -18.55
C VAL A 223 -38.89 4.36 -18.88
N LEU A 224 -37.71 4.78 -19.35
CA LEU A 224 -37.53 6.11 -19.96
C LEU A 224 -37.97 6.05 -21.42
N SER A 225 -39.11 6.65 -21.74
CA SER A 225 -39.60 6.78 -23.11
C SER A 225 -38.99 8.01 -23.79
N SER A 226 -38.38 7.80 -24.96
CA SER A 226 -37.82 8.87 -25.81
C SER A 226 -38.89 9.78 -26.43
N LYS A 227 -40.18 9.43 -26.29
CA LYS A 227 -41.29 10.28 -26.73
C LYS A 227 -41.55 11.42 -25.74
N ASP A 228 -41.24 11.21 -24.47
CA ASP A 228 -41.61 12.12 -23.39
C ASP A 228 -40.47 13.07 -23.01
N PHE A 229 -39.22 12.67 -23.28
CA PHE A 229 -38.02 13.47 -23.02
C PHE A 229 -37.10 13.52 -24.24
N LYS A 230 -36.58 14.73 -24.54
CA LYS A 230 -35.77 14.99 -25.75
C LYS A 230 -34.37 14.39 -25.71
N HIS A 231 -33.84 14.09 -24.52
CA HIS A 231 -32.55 13.43 -24.34
C HIS A 231 -32.62 12.35 -23.26
N THR A 232 -31.82 11.32 -23.42
CA THR A 232 -31.57 10.30 -22.41
C THR A 232 -30.31 10.67 -21.64
N PRO A 233 -30.26 10.47 -20.32
CA PRO A 233 -29.05 10.74 -19.53
C PRO A 233 -27.91 9.82 -20.00
N SER A 234 -26.68 10.33 -19.98
CA SER A 234 -25.48 9.55 -20.32
C SER A 234 -25.15 8.44 -19.30
N GLY A 235 -25.75 8.53 -18.11
CA GLY A 235 -25.74 7.50 -17.08
C GLY A 235 -26.13 8.08 -15.72
N TYR A 236 -26.54 7.21 -14.80
CA TYR A 236 -26.82 7.58 -13.42
C TYR A 236 -25.54 7.51 -12.57
N SER A 237 -25.50 8.34 -11.53
CA SER A 237 -24.36 8.42 -10.61
C SER A 237 -24.77 8.04 -9.19
N TYR A 238 -25.88 8.59 -8.68
CA TYR A 238 -26.29 8.39 -7.29
C TYR A 238 -27.79 8.61 -7.13
N SER A 239 -28.46 7.80 -6.30
CA SER A 239 -29.90 7.90 -6.03
C SER A 239 -30.19 8.13 -4.54
N ASN A 240 -31.28 8.83 -4.22
CA ASN A 240 -31.76 9.00 -2.85
C ASN A 240 -33.27 9.30 -2.78
N PHE A 241 -33.90 9.09 -1.62
CA PHE A 241 -35.30 9.43 -1.38
C PHE A 241 -35.47 10.88 -0.87
N LEU A 242 -36.61 11.47 -1.22
CA LEU A 242 -37.13 12.73 -0.70
C LEU A 242 -38.46 12.46 0.05
N PRO A 243 -38.39 12.09 1.34
CA PRO A 243 -39.54 11.55 2.07
C PRO A 243 -40.75 12.47 2.15
N SER A 244 -40.55 13.75 2.46
CA SER A 244 -41.65 14.74 2.51
C SER A 244 -42.47 14.86 1.22
N LEU A 245 -41.85 14.60 0.07
CA LEU A 245 -42.51 14.69 -1.23
C LEU A 245 -43.05 13.34 -1.72
N ASN A 246 -42.78 12.25 -0.99
CA ASN A 246 -42.96 10.87 -1.46
C ASN A 246 -42.30 10.61 -2.83
N GLN A 247 -41.15 11.25 -3.06
CA GLN A 247 -40.40 11.18 -4.31
C GLN A 247 -39.03 10.52 -4.10
N ALA A 248 -38.42 10.09 -5.20
CA ALA A 248 -37.01 9.74 -5.24
C ALA A 248 -36.29 10.61 -6.27
N VAL A 249 -34.99 10.76 -6.12
CA VAL A 249 -34.15 11.53 -7.03
C VAL A 249 -32.93 10.73 -7.45
N SER A 250 -32.51 10.91 -8.69
CA SER A 250 -31.29 10.29 -9.22
C SER A 250 -30.45 11.33 -9.95
N GLY A 251 -29.20 11.48 -9.51
CA GLY A 251 -28.19 12.27 -10.18
C GLY A 251 -27.66 11.57 -11.44
N THR A 252 -27.23 12.37 -12.41
CA THR A 252 -26.66 11.88 -13.67
C THR A 252 -25.21 12.31 -13.84
N LYS A 253 -24.50 11.60 -14.72
CA LYS A 253 -23.16 11.98 -15.18
C LYS A 253 -23.15 13.31 -15.95
N ASP A 254 -24.30 13.72 -16.47
CA ASP A 254 -24.46 15.01 -17.13
C ASP A 254 -24.66 16.16 -16.15
N GLY A 255 -24.76 15.93 -14.83
CA GLY A 255 -25.02 16.99 -13.86
C GLY A 255 -26.50 17.38 -13.71
N GLU A 256 -27.40 16.48 -14.10
CA GLU A 256 -28.84 16.63 -13.93
C GLU A 256 -29.35 15.78 -12.77
N VAL A 257 -30.48 16.18 -12.20
CA VAL A 257 -31.28 15.36 -11.30
C VAL A 257 -32.59 15.00 -11.98
N ILE A 258 -32.91 13.71 -11.92
CA ILE A 258 -34.17 13.12 -12.38
C ILE A 258 -35.04 12.89 -11.17
N VAL A 259 -36.28 13.36 -11.22
CA VAL A 259 -37.26 13.25 -10.14
C VAL A 259 -38.27 12.15 -10.46
N TRP A 260 -38.40 11.19 -9.56
CA TRP A 260 -39.29 10.03 -9.63
C TRP A 260 -40.45 10.19 -8.65
N SER A 261 -41.68 10.00 -9.13
CA SER A 261 -42.89 10.09 -8.29
C SER A 261 -43.75 8.87 -8.46
N ASP A 262 -44.55 8.56 -7.44
CA ASP A 262 -45.68 7.62 -7.49
C ASP A 262 -46.88 8.16 -8.30
N LYS A 263 -46.66 9.11 -9.20
CA LYS A 263 -47.68 9.75 -10.02
C LYS A 263 -47.37 9.48 -11.49
N SER A 264 -48.40 9.19 -12.27
CA SER A 264 -48.20 8.95 -13.70
C SER A 264 -47.83 10.24 -14.43
N LEU A 265 -46.92 10.14 -15.40
CA LEU A 265 -46.49 11.27 -16.22
C LEU A 265 -47.65 11.83 -17.08
N ASP A 266 -48.51 10.94 -17.61
CA ASP A 266 -49.66 11.30 -18.44
C ASP A 266 -50.72 12.07 -17.65
N ASN A 267 -50.85 11.78 -16.35
CA ASN A 267 -51.76 12.47 -15.45
C ASN A 267 -51.26 12.39 -14.00
N LEU A 268 -50.70 13.51 -13.52
CA LEU A 268 -50.15 13.65 -12.17
C LEU A 268 -51.18 13.46 -11.03
N SER A 269 -52.47 13.34 -11.36
CA SER A 269 -53.54 13.01 -10.41
C SER A 269 -53.69 11.50 -10.20
N ILE A 270 -53.15 10.67 -11.11
CA ILE A 270 -53.19 9.21 -11.03
C ILE A 270 -52.02 8.74 -10.17
N LYS A 271 -52.34 8.11 -9.04
CA LYS A 271 -51.37 7.47 -8.16
C LYS A 271 -51.05 6.06 -8.68
N LEU A 272 -49.77 5.79 -8.88
CA LEU A 272 -49.24 4.50 -9.29
C LEU A 272 -49.34 3.49 -8.14
N LYS A 273 -49.21 2.20 -8.46
CA LYS A 273 -49.10 1.14 -7.45
C LYS A 273 -47.87 1.37 -6.59
N LYS A 274 -47.88 0.87 -5.35
CA LYS A 274 -46.71 0.92 -4.46
C LYS A 274 -45.48 0.38 -5.21
N GLY A 275 -44.31 1.02 -5.05
CA GLY A 275 -43.06 0.62 -5.71
C GLY A 275 -43.02 0.90 -7.22
N HIS A 276 -44.07 1.49 -7.77
CA HIS A 276 -44.06 2.03 -9.13
C HIS A 276 -43.83 3.53 -9.08
N LYS A 277 -42.75 3.97 -9.72
CA LYS A 277 -42.44 5.39 -9.89
C LYS A 277 -42.15 5.68 -11.36
N GLU A 278 -42.64 6.81 -11.84
CA GLU A 278 -42.37 7.34 -13.17
C GLU A 278 -41.58 8.65 -13.07
N VAL A 279 -40.86 9.00 -14.13
CA VAL A 279 -40.14 10.27 -14.20
C VAL A 279 -41.13 11.41 -14.33
N VAL A 280 -40.95 12.44 -13.51
CA VAL A 280 -41.74 13.66 -13.56
C VAL A 280 -40.94 14.83 -14.12
N LYS A 281 -39.62 14.90 -13.85
CA LYS A 281 -38.83 16.08 -14.19
C LYS A 281 -37.33 15.80 -14.34
N PHE A 282 -36.69 16.52 -15.26
CA PHE A 282 -35.23 16.66 -15.39
C PHE A 282 -34.82 18.07 -14.98
N ILE A 283 -33.80 18.20 -14.15
CA ILE A 283 -33.32 19.48 -13.64
C ILE A 283 -31.80 19.52 -13.68
N LYS A 284 -31.23 20.43 -14.48
CA LYS A 284 -29.78 20.68 -14.51
C LYS A 284 -29.36 21.41 -13.24
N LEU A 285 -28.54 20.76 -12.40
CA LEU A 285 -28.04 21.35 -11.15
C LEU A 285 -26.53 21.62 -11.18
N HIS A 286 -25.77 20.79 -11.89
CA HIS A 286 -24.31 20.86 -12.01
C HIS A 286 -23.86 20.80 -13.47
N ASN A 287 -22.65 21.27 -13.74
CA ASN A 287 -22.05 21.19 -15.08
C ASN A 287 -21.25 19.90 -15.30
N SER A 288 -21.09 19.11 -14.25
CA SER A 288 -20.36 17.85 -14.15
C SER A 288 -21.22 16.79 -13.44
N PRO A 289 -20.80 15.51 -13.40
CA PRO A 289 -21.50 14.46 -12.64
C PRO A 289 -21.88 14.87 -11.21
N ILE A 290 -23.06 14.44 -10.76
CA ILE A 290 -23.50 14.63 -9.36
C ILE A 290 -23.09 13.39 -8.57
N ASN A 291 -22.10 13.49 -7.70
CA ASN A 291 -21.55 12.33 -6.98
C ASN A 291 -22.36 11.94 -5.75
N PHE A 292 -23.03 12.91 -5.11
CA PHE A 292 -23.73 12.68 -3.85
C PHE A 292 -24.97 13.57 -3.73
N ILE A 293 -26.06 13.01 -3.22
CA ILE A 293 -27.32 13.71 -2.97
C ILE A 293 -27.83 13.31 -1.58
N THR A 294 -28.19 14.30 -0.74
CA THR A 294 -28.82 14.06 0.56
C THR A 294 -29.92 15.08 0.84
N SER A 295 -30.85 14.72 1.71
CA SER A 295 -31.91 15.59 2.20
C SER A 295 -31.77 15.83 3.70
N PHE A 296 -32.12 17.03 4.16
CA PHE A 296 -32.04 17.39 5.57
C PHE A 296 -33.33 18.02 6.06
N GLN A 297 -33.87 17.46 7.16
CA GLN A 297 -35.07 17.92 7.85
C GLN A 297 -36.26 18.23 6.92
N ASP A 298 -36.36 17.53 5.78
CA ASP A 298 -37.38 17.81 4.76
C ASP A 298 -37.46 19.28 4.35
N LYS A 299 -36.34 20.00 4.41
CA LYS A 299 -36.26 21.44 4.08
C LYS A 299 -35.28 21.69 2.95
N PHE A 300 -34.16 20.97 2.97
CA PHE A 300 -33.06 21.20 2.06
C PHE A 300 -32.68 19.94 1.28
N ILE A 301 -32.28 20.15 0.03
CA ILE A 301 -31.62 19.16 -0.81
C ILE A 301 -30.17 19.62 -0.98
N ILE A 302 -29.22 18.76 -0.63
CA ILE A 302 -27.80 19.07 -0.72
C ILE A 302 -27.17 18.14 -1.76
N THR A 303 -26.37 18.72 -2.65
CA THR A 303 -25.69 17.98 -3.72
C THR A 303 -24.20 18.30 -3.73
N GLY A 304 -23.39 17.28 -4.00
CA GLY A 304 -21.95 17.38 -4.24
C GLY A 304 -21.61 16.97 -5.67
N GLY A 305 -20.92 17.84 -6.41
CA GLY A 305 -20.53 17.60 -7.80
C GLY A 305 -19.10 17.11 -7.98
N GLU A 306 -18.83 16.50 -9.14
CA GLU A 306 -17.47 16.17 -9.60
C GLU A 306 -16.61 17.42 -9.84
N ASP A 307 -17.25 18.57 -10.11
CA ASP A 307 -16.63 19.90 -10.18
C ASP A 307 -16.11 20.42 -8.82
N GLY A 308 -16.33 19.67 -7.74
CA GLY A 308 -15.97 20.08 -6.38
C GLY A 308 -16.94 21.08 -5.76
N TYR A 309 -18.13 21.26 -6.37
CA TYR A 309 -19.10 22.23 -5.88
C TYR A 309 -20.09 21.58 -4.92
N ILE A 310 -20.46 22.32 -3.88
CA ILE A 310 -21.57 21.98 -3.00
C ILE A 310 -22.71 22.93 -3.31
N LYS A 311 -23.90 22.41 -3.58
CA LYS A 311 -25.10 23.21 -3.80
C LYS A 311 -26.23 22.76 -2.89
N ILE A 312 -26.87 23.72 -2.24
CA ILE A 312 -28.00 23.55 -1.34
C ILE A 312 -29.22 24.20 -1.98
N PHE A 313 -30.31 23.44 -2.06
CA PHE A 313 -31.57 23.83 -2.66
C PHE A 313 -32.70 23.71 -1.65
N ASP A 314 -33.81 24.41 -1.89
CA ASP A 314 -35.09 24.06 -1.28
C ASP A 314 -35.70 22.81 -1.94
N LEU A 315 -36.83 22.32 -1.42
CA LEU A 315 -37.55 21.17 -1.98
C LEU A 315 -38.08 21.39 -3.42
N ASN A 316 -38.12 22.63 -3.90
CA ASN A 316 -38.51 22.96 -5.27
C ASN A 316 -37.30 23.07 -6.22
N PHE A 317 -36.11 22.66 -5.77
CA PHE A 317 -34.84 22.76 -6.50
C PHE A 317 -34.41 24.20 -6.81
N ARG A 318 -34.86 25.17 -6.01
CA ARG A 318 -34.35 26.56 -6.08
C ARG A 318 -33.08 26.64 -5.25
N ILE A 319 -32.01 27.16 -5.86
CA ILE A 319 -30.71 27.26 -5.19
C ILE A 319 -30.78 28.28 -4.06
N LEU A 320 -30.34 27.88 -2.87
CA LEU A 320 -30.28 28.72 -1.69
C LEU A 320 -28.84 29.14 -1.39
N PHE A 321 -27.92 28.21 -1.56
CA PHE A 321 -26.51 28.42 -1.26
C PHE A 321 -25.65 27.51 -2.15
N TRP A 322 -24.46 27.99 -2.53
CA TRP A 322 -23.46 27.13 -3.14
C TRP A 322 -22.05 27.55 -2.81
N TYR A 323 -21.12 26.61 -2.91
CA TYR A 323 -19.71 26.82 -2.64
C TYR A 323 -18.85 26.21 -3.75
N GLU A 324 -17.99 27.01 -4.37
CA GLU A 324 -17.23 26.64 -5.58
C GLU A 324 -15.72 26.47 -5.36
N LYS A 325 -15.15 27.11 -4.32
CA LYS A 325 -13.69 27.24 -4.14
C LYS A 325 -13.20 26.46 -2.92
N LEU A 326 -13.40 25.15 -2.89
CA LEU A 326 -12.88 24.29 -1.82
C LEU A 326 -11.37 24.00 -1.98
N ASP A 327 -10.84 24.12 -3.21
CA ASP A 327 -9.48 23.69 -3.59
C ASP A 327 -9.13 22.28 -3.09
N ALA A 328 -10.16 21.41 -3.01
CA ALA A 328 -10.09 20.07 -2.44
C ALA A 328 -10.60 18.97 -3.39
N GLY A 329 -10.86 19.30 -4.66
CA GLY A 329 -11.27 18.34 -5.68
C GLY A 329 -12.74 17.90 -5.61
N PRO A 330 -13.11 16.84 -6.36
CA PRO A 330 -14.46 16.33 -6.47
C PRO A 330 -15.08 15.96 -5.11
N ILE A 331 -16.37 16.23 -4.91
CA ILE A 331 -17.08 15.84 -3.68
C ILE A 331 -17.38 14.34 -3.72
N SER A 332 -17.11 13.63 -2.62
CA SER A 332 -17.45 12.21 -2.47
C SER A 332 -18.59 11.97 -1.47
N SER A 333 -18.71 12.78 -0.42
CA SER A 333 -19.85 12.73 0.49
C SER A 333 -20.07 14.05 1.23
N VAL A 334 -21.30 14.23 1.72
CA VAL A 334 -21.66 15.32 2.62
C VAL A 334 -22.41 14.73 3.81
N ALA A 335 -21.85 14.88 5.01
CA ALA A 335 -22.48 14.53 6.27
C ALA A 335 -22.92 15.79 7.01
N ILE A 336 -24.06 15.69 7.70
CA ILE A 336 -24.73 16.84 8.29
C ILE A 336 -24.66 16.73 9.81
N SER A 337 -24.37 17.84 10.47
CA SER A 337 -24.39 17.91 11.93
C SER A 337 -25.82 17.76 12.46
N THR A 338 -26.03 16.83 13.40
CA THR A 338 -27.31 16.67 14.11
C THR A 338 -27.47 17.73 15.21
N THR A 339 -26.37 18.40 15.61
CA THR A 339 -26.42 19.56 16.50
C THR A 339 -26.93 20.79 15.74
N PHE A 340 -27.92 21.47 16.33
CA PHE A 340 -28.62 22.62 15.74
C PHE A 340 -27.80 23.92 15.87
N GLU A 341 -26.54 23.90 15.44
CA GLU A 341 -25.77 25.13 15.24
C GLU A 341 -25.85 25.49 13.75
N PRO A 342 -26.74 26.42 13.35
CA PRO A 342 -26.85 26.79 11.95
C PRO A 342 -25.63 27.62 11.52
N MET A 343 -25.06 27.25 10.37
CA MET A 343 -24.08 28.03 9.63
C MET A 343 -24.62 29.42 9.26
N PHE A 344 -25.93 29.52 9.02
CA PHE A 344 -26.66 30.77 8.81
C PHE A 344 -27.93 30.77 9.67
N GLU A 345 -27.98 31.57 10.73
CA GLU A 345 -29.14 31.63 11.65
C GLU A 345 -30.45 31.98 10.91
N ASP A 346 -30.39 32.91 9.96
CA ASP A 346 -31.58 33.39 9.23
C ASP A 346 -32.22 32.33 8.33
N ILE A 347 -31.40 31.46 7.73
CA ILE A 347 -31.85 30.44 6.77
C ILE A 347 -31.99 29.08 7.46
N GLY A 348 -31.24 28.85 8.54
CA GLY A 348 -31.17 27.60 9.28
C GLY A 348 -30.41 26.50 8.53
N ILE A 349 -29.36 26.84 7.75
CA ILE A 349 -28.51 25.85 7.09
C ILE A 349 -27.55 25.27 8.14
N PRO A 350 -27.43 23.94 8.29
CA PRO A 350 -26.57 23.31 9.29
C PRO A 350 -25.09 23.35 8.90
N GLU A 351 -24.20 23.06 9.86
CA GLU A 351 -22.81 22.73 9.57
C GLU A 351 -22.70 21.47 8.71
N LEU A 352 -21.75 21.48 7.77
CA LEU A 352 -21.52 20.39 6.83
C LEU A 352 -20.11 19.84 6.98
N VAL A 353 -20.00 18.52 7.09
CA VAL A 353 -18.75 17.79 6.94
C VAL A 353 -18.68 17.24 5.52
N VAL A 354 -17.64 17.58 4.79
CA VAL A 354 -17.50 17.31 3.36
C VAL A 354 -16.27 16.44 3.15
N ALA A 355 -16.47 15.27 2.55
CA ALA A 355 -15.39 14.43 2.09
C ALA A 355 -15.17 14.63 0.59
N THR A 356 -13.91 14.55 0.17
CA THR A 356 -13.50 14.80 -1.21
C THR A 356 -12.63 13.67 -1.77
N LYS A 357 -12.66 13.51 -3.09
CA LYS A 357 -11.81 12.54 -3.79
C LYS A 357 -10.32 12.88 -3.71
N HIS A 358 -9.94 14.13 -3.38
CA HIS A 358 -8.55 14.50 -3.07
C HIS A 358 -8.12 14.20 -1.62
N ALA A 359 -8.79 13.23 -0.98
CA ALA A 359 -8.47 12.76 0.36
C ALA A 359 -8.45 13.89 1.41
N ARG A 360 -9.43 14.80 1.35
CA ARG A 360 -9.66 15.81 2.40
C ARG A 360 -11.04 15.68 3.01
N ILE A 361 -11.10 15.89 4.34
CA ILE A 361 -12.35 16.08 5.08
C ILE A 361 -12.39 17.51 5.60
N LEU A 362 -13.40 18.26 5.18
CA LEU A 362 -13.58 19.67 5.49
C LEU A 362 -14.82 19.88 6.36
N LEU A 363 -14.75 20.85 7.27
CA LEU A 363 -15.89 21.35 8.04
C LEU A 363 -16.26 22.75 7.52
N LEU A 364 -17.49 22.89 7.05
CA LEU A 364 -18.11 24.17 6.69
C LEU A 364 -19.00 24.59 7.87
N HIS A 365 -18.64 25.71 8.52
CA HIS A 365 -19.29 26.15 9.74
C HIS A 365 -19.50 27.67 9.82
N ASN A 366 -20.26 28.10 10.83
CA ASN A 366 -20.66 29.49 11.05
C ASN A 366 -19.42 30.42 11.19
N PRO A 367 -19.43 31.61 10.58
CA PRO A 367 -18.37 32.62 10.73
C PRO A 367 -18.23 33.25 12.13
N GLN A 368 -19.20 33.14 13.05
CA GLN A 368 -19.13 33.62 14.45
C GLN A 368 -18.66 32.49 15.38
N THR A 369 -17.60 32.60 16.20
CA THR A 369 -17.36 33.57 17.28
C THR A 369 -15.87 33.68 17.67
N LYS A 370 -15.49 34.88 18.13
CA LYS A 370 -14.42 35.06 19.13
C LYS A 370 -14.89 34.43 20.43
N ALA A 371 -14.16 33.44 20.96
CA ALA A 371 -14.23 33.16 22.39
C ALA A 371 -13.44 34.24 23.13
N ALA A 372 -14.14 35.17 23.76
CA ALA A 372 -13.57 36.05 24.76
C ALA A 372 -13.19 35.22 25.99
N PHE A 373 -11.91 34.86 26.14
CA PHE A 373 -11.39 34.44 27.44
C PHE A 373 -11.14 35.69 28.28
N SER A 374 -11.98 35.85 29.31
CA SER A 374 -11.74 36.76 30.43
C SER A 374 -10.41 36.42 31.12
N ASN A 375 -9.64 37.45 31.42
CA ASN A 375 -8.39 37.45 32.17
C ASN A 375 -8.36 36.49 33.37
N THR A 376 -7.53 35.46 33.30
CA THR A 376 -6.71 34.99 34.43
C THR A 376 -5.44 34.33 33.90
N ASN A 377 -4.29 34.77 34.40
CA ASN A 377 -2.94 34.41 33.96
C ASN A 377 -2.70 32.88 33.88
N SER A 378 -2.48 32.38 32.66
CA SER A 378 -1.80 31.10 32.39
C SER A 378 -1.17 31.16 31.00
N LYS A 379 0.12 30.84 30.90
CA LYS A 379 0.94 30.98 29.69
C LYS A 379 0.70 29.83 28.71
N THR A 380 0.71 30.20 27.43
CA THR A 380 0.98 29.42 26.20
C THR A 380 -0.07 28.41 25.73
N ILE A 381 -1.08 28.93 25.03
CA ILE A 381 -1.76 28.27 23.90
C ILE A 381 -1.42 29.14 22.67
N THR A 382 -0.75 28.56 21.67
CA THR A 382 -0.39 29.26 20.43
C THR A 382 -1.33 28.79 19.32
N GLU A 383 -2.27 29.65 18.90
CA GLU A 383 -3.05 29.49 17.68
C GLU A 383 -2.13 29.47 16.46
N CYS A 384 -2.12 28.35 15.72
CA CYS A 384 -1.51 28.28 14.39
C CYS A 384 -2.51 28.79 13.34
N ALA A 385 -2.45 30.10 13.04
CA ALA A 385 -2.94 30.63 11.78
C ALA A 385 -2.01 30.18 10.65
N LEU A 386 -2.40 29.16 9.89
CA LEU A 386 -1.74 28.79 8.64
C LEU A 386 -2.27 29.68 7.51
N THR A 387 -1.54 30.76 7.24
CA THR A 387 -1.70 31.56 6.02
C THR A 387 -1.09 30.79 4.84
N ASN A 388 -1.93 30.24 3.96
CA ASN A 388 -1.58 29.96 2.58
C ASN A 388 -2.78 30.30 1.70
N THR A 389 -2.97 31.60 1.43
CA THR A 389 -3.83 32.09 0.37
C THR A 389 -3.07 33.17 -0.40
N HIS A 390 -2.54 32.81 -1.57
CA HIS A 390 -2.13 33.80 -2.57
C HIS A 390 -3.40 34.36 -3.22
N PHE A 391 -3.86 35.53 -2.77
CA PHE A 391 -4.82 36.35 -3.50
C PHE A 391 -4.07 37.40 -4.32
N LEU A 392 -4.15 37.31 -5.65
CA LEU A 392 -3.91 38.43 -6.57
C LEU A 392 -5.27 38.99 -6.97
N THR A 393 -5.64 40.14 -6.42
CA THR A 393 -6.75 40.97 -6.90
C THR A 393 -6.17 42.26 -7.46
N THR A 394 -6.11 42.36 -8.78
CA THR A 394 -5.90 43.64 -9.47
C THR A 394 -7.22 44.39 -9.55
N GLY A 395 -7.40 45.35 -8.65
CA GLY A 395 -8.47 46.34 -8.70
C GLY A 395 -7.87 47.74 -8.60
N LEU A 396 -7.88 48.48 -9.71
CA LEU A 396 -7.49 49.89 -9.81
C LEU A 396 -8.42 50.76 -8.95
N SER A 397 -7.86 51.68 -8.17
CA SER A 397 -8.59 52.71 -7.45
C SER A 397 -8.16 54.12 -7.87
N SER A 398 -9.15 54.95 -8.17
CA SER A 398 -9.12 56.42 -8.22
C SER A 398 -10.57 56.88 -8.20
N GLY A 399 -11.07 57.83 -7.43
CA GLY A 399 -10.55 58.74 -6.40
C GLY A 399 -11.75 59.52 -5.82
N ASP A 400 -11.59 60.00 -4.58
CA ASP A 400 -12.27 61.05 -3.80
C ASP A 400 -13.66 61.61 -4.22
N ASN A 401 -14.60 61.62 -3.24
CA ASN A 401 -15.44 62.77 -2.87
C ASN A 401 -16.21 62.55 -1.52
N PRO A 402 -16.56 63.61 -0.76
CA PRO A 402 -17.13 63.56 0.60
C PRO A 402 -18.68 63.52 0.63
N PRO A 403 -19.34 63.40 1.82
CA PRO A 403 -20.59 62.65 1.96
C PRO A 403 -21.87 63.50 1.82
N THR A 404 -22.91 62.94 1.21
CA THR A 404 -24.30 63.41 1.35
C THR A 404 -25.30 62.25 1.36
N GLN A 405 -26.39 62.49 2.09
CA GLN A 405 -27.40 61.58 2.62
C GLN A 405 -28.27 60.81 1.60
N HIS A 406 -28.85 59.73 2.14
CA HIS A 406 -30.08 59.02 1.78
C HIS A 406 -30.14 58.29 0.43
N GLN A 407 -30.07 56.95 0.47
CA GLN A 407 -31.09 56.08 -0.13
C GLN A 407 -30.90 54.59 0.20
N ARG A 408 -32.03 53.95 0.57
CA ARG A 408 -32.39 52.52 0.52
C ARG A 408 -31.29 51.49 0.84
N GLY A 409 -31.40 50.88 2.02
CA GLY A 409 -30.64 49.70 2.40
C GLY A 409 -30.85 48.54 1.43
N THR A 410 -29.87 48.33 0.57
CA THR A 410 -29.51 47.01 0.05
C THR A 410 -28.77 46.29 1.17
N PHE A 411 -29.39 45.26 1.74
CA PHE A 411 -28.72 44.35 2.68
C PHE A 411 -27.66 43.55 1.92
N GLU A 412 -26.38 43.87 2.12
CA GLU A 412 -25.27 43.03 1.69
C GLU A 412 -25.14 41.82 2.63
N PHE A 413 -25.66 40.67 2.22
CA PHE A 413 -25.32 39.38 2.85
C PHE A 413 -23.98 38.90 2.28
N ASN A 414 -22.87 39.26 2.93
CA ASN A 414 -21.52 38.80 2.57
C ASN A 414 -20.85 38.02 3.72
N GLU A 415 -21.61 37.23 4.47
CA GLU A 415 -21.03 36.27 5.40
C GLU A 415 -20.71 34.96 4.65
N VAL A 416 -19.43 34.73 4.38
CA VAL A 416 -18.95 33.48 3.74
C VAL A 416 -18.64 32.47 4.85
N PRO A 417 -19.08 31.20 4.72
CA PRO A 417 -18.81 30.20 5.74
C PRO A 417 -17.31 29.91 5.85
N ARG A 418 -16.85 29.62 7.07
CA ARG A 418 -15.46 29.22 7.30
C ARG A 418 -15.25 27.77 6.93
N ILE A 419 -14.07 27.49 6.37
CA ILE A 419 -13.63 26.13 6.05
C ILE A 419 -12.48 25.76 6.97
N THR A 420 -12.68 24.69 7.73
CA THR A 420 -11.63 24.06 8.52
C THR A 420 -11.32 22.71 7.91
N ASN A 421 -10.04 22.43 7.65
CA ASN A 421 -9.63 21.11 7.20
C ASN A 421 -9.42 20.21 8.43
N LEU A 422 -10.31 19.22 8.59
CA LEU A 422 -10.27 18.29 9.72
C LEU A 422 -9.25 17.17 9.50
N LEU A 423 -9.07 16.73 8.25
CA LEU A 423 -8.20 15.62 7.90
C LEU A 423 -7.63 15.76 6.49
N HIS A 424 -6.32 15.51 6.38
CA HIS A 424 -5.61 15.38 5.11
C HIS A 424 -5.15 13.93 4.90
N GLY A 425 -5.25 13.46 3.66
CA GLY A 425 -4.69 12.19 3.20
C GLY A 425 -3.89 12.36 1.91
N GLN A 426 -3.44 11.24 1.34
CA GLN A 426 -2.81 11.23 0.02
C GLN A 426 -3.83 11.02 -1.08
N TYR A 427 -3.73 11.83 -2.14
CA TYR A 427 -4.61 11.77 -3.31
C TYR A 427 -4.11 10.82 -4.41
N GLY A 428 -2.86 10.37 -4.37
CA GLY A 428 -2.35 9.43 -5.36
C GLY A 428 -2.01 8.11 -4.71
N ASN A 429 -1.73 7.10 -5.53
CA ASN A 429 -1.11 5.87 -5.03
C ASN A 429 0.24 6.23 -4.43
N ILE A 430 0.52 5.73 -3.23
CA ILE A 430 1.77 6.04 -2.54
C ILE A 430 2.88 5.19 -3.14
N ARG A 431 3.91 5.87 -3.65
CA ARG A 431 5.07 5.24 -4.34
C ARG A 431 6.36 5.36 -3.54
N GLY A 432 6.45 6.34 -2.64
CA GLY A 432 7.63 6.57 -1.83
C GLY A 432 7.27 6.95 -0.40
N LEU A 433 8.00 6.36 0.54
CA LEU A 433 7.90 6.61 1.97
C LEU A 433 9.31 6.54 2.56
N ASP A 434 9.74 7.57 3.30
CA ASP A 434 10.96 7.53 4.10
C ASP A 434 10.80 8.30 5.40
N ALA A 435 11.38 7.79 6.49
CA ALA A 435 11.36 8.45 7.78
C ALA A 435 12.59 9.37 7.93
N HIS A 436 12.41 10.50 8.59
CA HIS A 436 13.54 11.37 8.91
C HIS A 436 14.44 10.66 9.95
N PRO A 437 15.77 10.64 9.76
CA PRO A 437 16.67 9.81 10.57
C PRO A 437 16.79 10.24 12.03
N ALA A 438 16.36 11.45 12.38
CA ALA A 438 16.56 12.03 13.72
C ALA A 438 15.36 12.80 14.29
N SER A 439 14.19 12.75 13.65
CA SER A 439 13.00 13.48 14.12
C SER A 439 11.73 12.68 13.87
N SER A 440 10.63 13.12 14.47
CA SER A 440 9.31 12.51 14.34
C SER A 440 8.64 12.72 12.96
N CYS A 441 9.43 12.97 11.92
CA CYS A 441 8.94 13.34 10.60
C CYS A 441 9.05 12.16 9.62
N PHE A 442 8.14 12.09 8.66
CA PHE A 442 8.23 11.17 7.51
C PHE A 442 7.75 11.85 6.23
N ALA A 443 8.40 11.53 5.11
CA ALA A 443 8.04 12.01 3.79
C ALA A 443 7.21 10.95 3.05
N VAL A 444 6.15 11.39 2.37
CA VAL A 444 5.28 10.55 1.55
C VAL A 444 5.12 11.18 0.18
N GLY A 445 5.43 10.42 -0.87
CA GLY A 445 5.29 10.82 -2.26
C GLY A 445 4.29 9.92 -2.99
N SER A 446 3.42 10.56 -3.79
CA SER A 446 2.38 9.87 -4.54
C SER A 446 2.55 10.02 -6.06
N ASP A 447 1.85 9.18 -6.81
CA ASP A 447 1.79 9.28 -8.26
C ASP A 447 1.04 10.53 -8.77
N SER A 448 0.24 11.17 -7.91
CA SER A 448 -0.36 12.47 -8.19
C SER A 448 0.65 13.62 -8.21
N GLY A 449 1.92 13.39 -7.85
CA GLY A 449 2.97 14.41 -7.81
C GLY A 449 2.97 15.24 -6.52
N HIS A 450 2.14 14.86 -5.54
CA HIS A 450 2.18 15.45 -4.20
C HIS A 450 3.28 14.81 -3.35
N LEU A 451 4.05 15.67 -2.70
CA LEU A 451 4.99 15.32 -1.65
C LEU A 451 4.53 15.98 -0.36
N HIS A 452 4.31 15.18 0.68
CA HIS A 452 3.95 15.66 2.02
C HIS A 452 5.00 15.21 3.03
N ILE A 453 5.44 16.13 3.89
CA ILE A 453 6.18 15.81 5.10
C ILE A 453 5.22 15.89 6.27
N TRP A 454 5.06 14.77 6.95
CA TRP A 454 4.20 14.60 8.10
C TRP A 454 5.02 14.49 9.37
N ASP A 455 4.47 14.99 10.47
CA ASP A 455 4.92 14.68 11.82
C ASP A 455 4.00 13.61 12.40
N TYR A 456 4.55 12.45 12.73
CA TYR A 456 3.76 11.34 13.28
C TYR A 456 3.44 11.51 14.76
N ASP A 457 4.02 12.48 15.47
CA ASP A 457 3.65 12.77 16.86
C ASP A 457 2.53 13.80 16.92
N THR A 458 2.68 14.92 16.21
CA THR A 458 1.64 15.96 16.15
C THR A 458 0.49 15.67 15.19
N LYS A 459 0.62 14.62 14.36
CA LYS A 459 -0.37 14.15 13.38
C LYS A 459 -0.71 15.17 12.29
N LYS A 460 0.23 16.07 11.96
CA LYS A 460 0.02 17.18 11.03
C LYS A 460 1.01 17.15 9.88
N ILE A 461 0.59 17.70 8.74
CA ILE A 461 1.50 18.01 7.62
C ILE A 461 2.32 19.24 8.03
N ILE A 462 3.64 19.11 8.01
CA ILE A 462 4.58 20.20 8.25
C ILE A 462 4.69 21.06 6.98
N ILE A 463 4.91 20.42 5.84
CA ILE A 463 5.11 21.08 4.54
C ILE A 463 4.69 20.16 3.40
N SER A 464 4.20 20.75 2.32
CA SER A 464 3.80 20.05 1.10
C SER A 464 4.33 20.74 -0.16
N ARG A 465 4.60 19.95 -1.19
CA ARG A 465 4.97 20.44 -2.52
C ARG A 465 4.29 19.61 -3.61
N TYR A 466 3.85 20.27 -4.67
CA TYR A 466 3.26 19.62 -5.84
C TYR A 466 4.20 19.76 -7.04
N PHE A 467 4.52 18.64 -7.70
CA PHE A 467 5.37 18.60 -8.87
C PHE A 467 4.53 18.50 -10.14
N LYS A 468 4.76 19.44 -11.06
CA LYS A 468 4.15 19.50 -12.39
C LYS A 468 5.21 19.16 -13.42
N ASP A 469 4.84 18.37 -14.41
CA ASP A 469 5.63 18.22 -15.61
C ASP A 469 5.49 19.49 -16.46
N ILE A 470 6.62 20.06 -16.84
CA ILE A 470 6.66 21.21 -17.73
C ILE A 470 7.10 20.63 -19.07
N PRO A 471 6.19 20.43 -20.04
CA PRO A 471 6.56 19.81 -21.30
C PRO A 471 7.73 20.57 -21.92
N SER A 472 8.80 19.83 -22.24
CA SER A 472 10.00 20.43 -22.82
C SER A 472 9.60 21.25 -24.05
N THR A 473 10.13 22.47 -24.16
CA THR A 473 9.86 23.41 -25.27
C THR A 473 10.04 22.77 -26.66
N THR A 474 10.81 21.70 -26.77
CA THR A 474 10.98 20.89 -27.98
C THR A 474 9.70 20.19 -28.45
N GLU A 475 8.90 19.59 -27.55
CA GLU A 475 7.66 18.90 -27.93
C GLU A 475 6.53 19.90 -28.24
N ALA A 476 6.47 21.01 -27.50
CA ALA A 476 5.56 22.11 -27.81
C ALA A 476 5.85 22.74 -29.18
N VAL A 477 7.13 22.87 -29.56
CA VAL A 477 7.56 23.36 -30.87
C VAL A 477 7.28 22.33 -31.98
N ILE A 478 7.49 21.03 -31.74
CA ILE A 478 7.17 19.97 -32.72
C ILE A 478 5.65 19.84 -32.93
N ALA A 479 4.85 19.97 -31.88
CA ALA A 479 3.39 20.01 -31.97
C ALA A 479 2.90 21.28 -32.71
N ALA A 480 3.49 22.44 -32.42
CA ALA A 480 3.21 23.69 -33.14
C ALA A 480 3.64 23.63 -34.61
N GLN A 481 4.73 22.92 -34.93
CA GLN A 481 5.19 22.70 -36.30
C GLN A 481 4.33 21.69 -37.06
N LYS A 482 3.83 20.63 -36.41
CA LYS A 482 2.84 19.70 -37.00
C LYS A 482 1.51 20.40 -37.27
N HIS A 483 1.04 21.27 -36.38
CA HIS A 483 -0.17 22.07 -36.60
C HIS A 483 0.00 23.13 -37.71
N LYS A 484 1.19 23.70 -37.89
CA LYS A 484 1.49 24.57 -39.03
C LYS A 484 1.57 23.83 -40.37
N LYS A 485 1.96 22.54 -40.36
CA LYS A 485 2.03 21.73 -41.58
C LYS A 485 0.67 21.17 -42.02
N GLN A 486 -0.25 20.90 -41.09
CA GLN A 486 -1.62 20.49 -41.42
C GLN A 486 -2.54 21.65 -41.83
N LYS A 487 -2.20 22.90 -41.50
CA LYS A 487 -2.94 24.10 -41.95
C LYS A 487 -2.52 24.61 -43.33
N ALA A 488 -1.51 24.02 -43.96
CA ALA A 488 -1.04 24.44 -45.28
C ALA A 488 -1.73 23.70 -46.45
N ASP A 489 -2.42 22.57 -46.20
CA ASP A 489 -2.99 21.71 -47.25
C ASP A 489 -4.54 21.74 -47.35
N THR A 490 -5.21 22.66 -46.66
CA THR A 490 -6.67 22.85 -46.79
C THR A 490 -7.04 24.33 -46.79
N LEU A 491 -6.80 24.99 -47.93
CA LEU A 491 -7.49 26.21 -48.31
C LEU A 491 -8.60 25.82 -49.29
N ILE A 492 -9.85 25.87 -48.84
CA ILE A 492 -11.11 26.23 -49.53
C ILE A 492 -12.26 25.83 -48.59
N ASP A 493 -12.75 26.80 -47.81
CA ASP A 493 -14.14 27.29 -47.80
C ASP A 493 -14.42 28.02 -46.48
N ALA A 494 -14.77 29.29 -46.62
CA ALA A 494 -15.15 30.18 -45.55
C ALA A 494 -16.63 29.99 -45.23
N ASN A 495 -16.94 29.65 -43.98
CA ASN A 495 -18.19 30.05 -43.32
C ASN A 495 -17.98 30.10 -41.81
N ASP A 496 -18.36 31.26 -41.26
CA ASP A 496 -18.26 31.67 -39.86
C ASP A 496 -19.09 30.80 -38.91
N GLN A 497 -18.47 30.35 -37.81
CA GLN A 497 -19.11 30.20 -36.49
C GLN A 497 -18.11 30.56 -35.38
N PRO A 498 -18.45 31.45 -34.42
CA PRO A 498 -17.57 31.77 -33.30
C PRO A 498 -17.85 30.81 -32.14
N GLY A 499 -16.86 30.02 -31.72
CA GLY A 499 -17.01 29.20 -30.50
C GLY A 499 -16.06 28.03 -30.34
N VAL A 500 -14.75 28.18 -30.56
CA VAL A 500 -13.78 27.18 -30.11
C VAL A 500 -13.22 27.62 -28.76
N LYS A 501 -13.75 27.02 -27.68
CA LYS A 501 -13.17 27.13 -26.34
C LYS A 501 -11.72 26.64 -26.41
N SER A 502 -10.77 27.50 -26.06
CA SER A 502 -9.40 27.09 -25.78
C SER A 502 -9.43 26.10 -24.61
N HIS A 503 -9.23 24.82 -24.87
CA HIS A 503 -8.91 23.87 -23.81
C HIS A 503 -7.60 24.33 -23.16
N SER A 504 -7.69 24.91 -21.98
CA SER A 504 -6.56 25.05 -21.07
C SER A 504 -6.07 23.64 -20.78
N VAL A 505 -4.96 23.23 -21.40
CA VAL A 505 -4.29 21.97 -21.08
C VAL A 505 -3.83 22.10 -19.63
N GLU A 506 -4.52 21.42 -18.72
CA GLU A 506 -4.08 21.36 -17.33
C GLU A 506 -2.68 20.71 -17.29
N PRO A 507 -1.74 21.28 -16.52
CA PRO A 507 -0.38 20.77 -16.46
C PRO A 507 -0.39 19.36 -15.85
N THR A 508 0.22 18.40 -16.55
CA THR A 508 0.27 17.00 -16.13
C THR A 508 1.14 16.85 -14.86
N PRO A 509 0.70 16.07 -13.85
CA PRO A 509 1.50 15.84 -12.65
C PRO A 509 2.79 15.09 -12.97
N MET A 510 3.88 15.45 -12.29
CA MET A 510 5.13 14.66 -12.36
C MET A 510 5.06 13.54 -11.32
N VAL A 511 5.00 12.31 -11.79
CA VAL A 511 4.77 11.11 -10.97
C VAL A 511 6.02 10.75 -10.15
N ILE A 512 5.91 10.82 -8.82
CA ILE A 512 6.99 10.39 -7.91
C ILE A 512 7.03 8.86 -7.91
N SER A 513 8.22 8.27 -8.07
CA SER A 513 8.42 6.82 -8.09
C SER A 513 9.13 6.28 -6.85
N CYS A 514 10.02 7.05 -6.25
CA CYS A 514 10.69 6.73 -4.98
C CYS A 514 11.26 8.00 -4.33
N LEU A 515 11.57 7.94 -3.04
CA LEU A 515 12.22 9.03 -2.31
C LEU A 515 13.08 8.49 -1.16
N THR A 516 14.07 9.26 -0.72
CA THR A 516 14.85 8.93 0.48
C THR A 516 15.50 10.16 1.11
N TYR A 517 15.55 10.20 2.44
CA TYR A 517 16.30 11.18 3.20
C TYR A 517 17.81 10.86 3.19
N SER A 518 18.63 11.90 3.18
CA SER A 518 20.04 11.80 3.57
C SER A 518 20.17 11.36 5.03
N CYS A 519 21.27 10.71 5.41
CA CYS A 519 21.51 10.22 6.76
C CYS A 519 21.51 11.33 7.83
N ASN A 520 21.86 12.58 7.47
CA ASN A 520 21.74 13.75 8.34
C ASN A 520 20.36 14.44 8.32
N GLY A 521 19.43 13.98 7.48
CA GLY A 521 18.06 14.48 7.34
C GLY A 521 17.89 15.83 6.65
N LYS A 522 18.96 16.50 6.18
CA LYS A 522 18.89 17.84 5.56
C LYS A 522 18.52 17.82 4.08
N THR A 523 18.79 16.72 3.38
CA THR A 523 18.49 16.56 1.96
C THR A 523 17.48 15.45 1.75
N LEU A 524 16.56 15.66 0.81
CA LEU A 524 15.57 14.67 0.38
C LEU A 524 15.75 14.44 -1.13
N ALA A 525 16.13 13.22 -1.52
CA ALA A 525 16.21 12.81 -2.91
C ALA A 525 14.86 12.26 -3.38
N ILE A 526 14.45 12.64 -4.59
CA ILE A 526 13.18 12.20 -5.19
C ILE A 526 13.42 11.73 -6.62
N GLY A 527 13.02 10.49 -6.88
CA GLY A 527 13.01 9.90 -8.21
C GLY A 527 11.63 10.00 -8.83
N PHE A 528 11.60 10.27 -10.13
CA PHE A 528 10.36 10.35 -10.92
C PHE A 528 10.30 9.26 -11.99
N THR A 529 9.10 8.98 -12.50
CA THR A 529 8.89 7.96 -13.55
C THR A 529 9.47 8.33 -14.90
N ASN A 530 9.74 9.62 -15.14
CA ASN A 530 10.39 10.12 -16.35
C ASN A 530 11.94 10.07 -16.27
N GLY A 531 12.50 9.43 -15.23
CA GLY A 531 13.94 9.26 -15.06
C GLY A 531 14.69 10.49 -14.53
N VAL A 532 13.97 11.51 -14.06
CA VAL A 532 14.55 12.68 -13.39
C VAL A 532 14.78 12.37 -11.90
N LEU A 533 15.95 12.72 -11.38
CA LEU A 533 16.25 12.78 -9.95
C LEU A 533 16.33 14.23 -9.47
N ARG A 534 15.60 14.59 -8.41
CA ARG A 534 15.73 15.90 -7.77
C ARG A 534 16.27 15.77 -6.35
N MET A 535 17.13 16.71 -5.97
CA MET A 535 17.65 16.83 -4.61
C MET A 535 17.03 18.08 -4.00
N LEU A 536 16.33 17.91 -2.88
CA LEU A 536 15.62 18.99 -2.20
C LEU A 536 16.23 19.24 -0.83
N ASP A 537 16.13 20.48 -0.37
CA ASP A 537 16.26 20.78 1.05
C ASP A 537 15.05 20.22 1.80
N ALA A 538 15.29 19.39 2.81
CA ALA A 538 14.24 18.66 3.52
C ALA A 538 13.28 19.57 4.30
N GLN A 539 13.75 20.74 4.76
CA GLN A 539 12.94 21.66 5.56
C GLN A 539 12.04 22.54 4.69
N THR A 540 12.56 23.00 3.56
CA THR A 540 11.87 23.96 2.68
C THR A 540 11.25 23.33 1.43
N LEU A 541 11.59 22.08 1.13
CA LEU A 541 11.26 21.37 -0.11
C LEU A 541 11.71 22.10 -1.38
N GLN A 542 12.64 23.06 -1.28
CA GLN A 542 13.20 23.77 -2.44
C GLN A 542 14.30 22.93 -3.10
N ASP A 543 14.43 23.04 -4.43
CA ASP A 543 15.48 22.33 -5.17
C ASP A 543 16.87 22.84 -4.76
N ILE A 544 17.78 21.91 -4.44
CA ILE A 544 19.18 22.23 -4.20
C ILE A 544 19.81 22.63 -5.55
N PRO A 545 20.31 23.86 -5.68
CA PRO A 545 20.73 24.41 -6.96
C PRO A 545 22.00 23.75 -7.51
N GLN A 546 22.02 23.54 -8.83
CA GLN A 546 23.18 23.08 -9.60
C GLN A 546 23.89 24.30 -10.23
N SER A 547 25.18 24.50 -9.97
CA SER A 547 25.94 25.66 -10.48
C SER A 547 25.91 25.81 -12.01
N TYR A 548 25.85 24.69 -12.76
CA TYR A 548 25.97 24.70 -14.22
C TYR A 548 24.65 24.97 -14.98
N LEU A 549 23.48 24.87 -14.31
CA LEU A 549 22.16 25.01 -14.94
C LEU A 549 21.45 26.35 -14.67
N ILE A 550 22.12 27.34 -14.08
CA ILE A 550 21.53 28.67 -13.79
C ILE A 550 21.04 29.41 -15.06
N LYS A 551 21.29 28.89 -16.27
CA LYS A 551 20.78 29.43 -17.53
C LYS A 551 19.53 28.73 -18.10
N ASN A 552 19.12 27.56 -17.60
CA ASN A 552 17.97 26.81 -18.12
C ASN A 552 17.00 26.42 -16.98
N GLN A 553 15.69 26.63 -17.19
CA GLN A 553 14.60 26.44 -16.22
C GLN A 553 14.35 24.98 -15.76
N PHE A 554 15.28 24.05 -15.96
CA PHE A 554 15.13 22.63 -15.61
C PHE A 554 15.84 22.32 -14.30
N TYR A 555 15.08 21.99 -13.26
CA TYR A 555 15.60 21.50 -11.97
C TYR A 555 15.63 19.97 -11.96
N GLY A 556 16.80 19.38 -11.68
CA GLY A 556 17.00 17.93 -11.54
C GLY A 556 18.11 17.34 -12.42
N TYR A 557 18.50 16.09 -12.15
CA TYR A 557 19.44 15.30 -12.93
C TYR A 557 18.65 14.32 -13.81
N GLN A 558 18.75 14.43 -15.14
CA GLN A 558 18.17 13.43 -16.05
C GLN A 558 19.06 12.19 -16.04
N ILE A 559 18.68 11.15 -15.30
CA ILE A 559 19.48 9.93 -15.15
C ILE A 559 19.24 8.97 -16.30
N SER A 560 17.98 8.77 -16.68
CA SER A 560 17.58 7.92 -17.81
C SER A 560 16.24 8.35 -18.38
N SER A 561 15.74 7.65 -19.40
CA SER A 561 14.37 7.81 -19.91
C SER A 561 13.35 6.92 -19.17
N GLU A 562 13.84 6.09 -18.24
CA GLU A 562 13.04 5.10 -17.54
C GLU A 562 12.79 5.53 -16.08
N PRO A 563 11.76 5.00 -15.42
CA PRO A 563 11.48 5.30 -14.02
C PRO A 563 12.66 5.01 -13.09
N ILE A 564 12.93 5.94 -12.17
CA ILE A 564 13.86 5.68 -11.06
C ILE A 564 13.16 4.77 -10.04
N THR A 565 13.75 3.62 -9.74
CA THR A 565 13.13 2.57 -8.91
C THR A 565 13.69 2.52 -7.49
N LYS A 566 14.97 2.88 -7.29
CA LYS A 566 15.62 2.89 -5.98
C LYS A 566 16.53 4.09 -5.83
N LEU A 567 16.62 4.60 -4.60
CA LEU A 567 17.53 5.64 -4.17
C LEU A 567 18.16 5.24 -2.84
N SER A 568 19.40 5.65 -2.60
CA SER A 568 20.10 5.41 -1.34
C SER A 568 21.19 6.48 -1.13
N PHE A 569 21.38 6.92 0.10
CA PHE A 569 22.50 7.78 0.50
C PHE A 569 23.58 6.96 1.21
N SER A 570 24.82 7.39 1.05
CA SER A 570 25.92 6.84 1.84
C SER A 570 25.81 7.29 3.31
N PRO A 571 26.26 6.47 4.28
CA PRO A 571 26.21 6.82 5.70
C PRO A 571 26.93 8.12 6.09
N ASP A 572 27.90 8.54 5.29
CA ASP A 572 28.64 9.81 5.45
C ASP A 572 28.02 11.00 4.70
N ASP A 573 26.92 10.79 3.97
CA ASP A 573 26.23 11.76 3.11
C ASP A 573 27.09 12.39 2.00
N ASP A 574 28.18 11.73 1.61
CA ASP A 574 29.05 12.17 0.51
C ASP A 574 28.59 11.64 -0.86
N TYR A 575 27.82 10.55 -0.89
CA TYR A 575 27.35 9.92 -2.12
C TYR A 575 25.85 9.64 -2.09
N CYS A 576 25.25 9.67 -3.28
CA CYS A 576 23.87 9.26 -3.52
C CYS A 576 23.83 8.33 -4.73
N ALA A 577 23.21 7.16 -4.58
CA ALA A 577 23.06 6.18 -5.64
C ALA A 577 21.59 6.11 -6.08
N ALA A 578 21.39 5.95 -7.38
CA ALA A 578 20.07 5.76 -7.99
C ALA A 578 20.09 4.54 -8.92
N ALA A 579 18.98 3.79 -8.94
CA ALA A 579 18.75 2.73 -9.91
C ALA A 579 17.49 3.01 -10.72
N ASP A 580 17.47 2.61 -11.99
CA ASP A 580 16.32 2.76 -12.87
C ASP A 580 15.73 1.42 -13.34
N ALA A 581 14.58 1.49 -14.02
CA ALA A 581 13.92 0.33 -14.59
C ALA A 581 14.67 -0.28 -15.80
N ALA A 582 15.69 0.41 -16.35
CA ALA A 582 16.61 -0.15 -17.36
C ALA A 582 17.76 -0.98 -16.74
N HIS A 583 17.75 -1.15 -15.40
CA HIS A 583 18.74 -1.88 -14.62
C HIS A 583 20.11 -1.20 -14.59
N VAL A 584 20.13 0.12 -14.66
CA VAL A 584 21.32 0.97 -14.61
C VAL A 584 21.49 1.53 -13.20
N VAL A 585 22.73 1.50 -12.70
CA VAL A 585 23.13 2.17 -11.46
C VAL A 585 23.81 3.50 -11.79
N CYS A 586 23.39 4.56 -11.12
CA CYS A 586 23.89 5.92 -11.22
C CYS A 586 24.45 6.36 -9.87
N ILE A 587 25.56 7.13 -9.87
CA ILE A 587 26.18 7.64 -8.64
C ILE A 587 26.41 9.15 -8.77
N LEU A 588 26.02 9.87 -7.71
CA LEU A 588 26.29 11.29 -7.49
C LEU A 588 27.23 11.44 -6.28
N CYS A 589 28.15 12.40 -6.36
CA CYS A 589 29.05 12.80 -5.28
C CYS A 589 28.68 14.20 -4.78
N LYS A 590 28.87 14.47 -3.50
CA LYS A 590 28.71 15.78 -2.89
C LYS A 590 30.03 16.52 -2.89
N GLU A 591 30.07 17.70 -3.52
CA GLU A 591 31.26 18.54 -3.59
C GLU A 591 31.02 19.89 -2.90
N ALA A 592 32.02 20.36 -2.15
CA ALA A 592 32.01 21.69 -1.55
C ALA A 592 32.54 22.73 -2.55
N VAL A 593 31.65 23.59 -3.04
CA VAL A 593 32.02 24.68 -3.95
C VAL A 593 32.35 25.92 -3.13
N SER A 594 33.62 26.36 -3.22
CA SER A 594 34.04 27.68 -2.75
C SER A 594 33.47 28.74 -3.69
N ALA A 595 32.70 29.69 -3.15
CA ALA A 595 32.19 30.82 -3.90
C ALA A 595 33.34 31.74 -4.35
N LYS A 596 34.00 31.39 -5.45
CA LYS A 596 34.91 32.31 -6.14
C LYS A 596 34.06 33.32 -6.90
N SER A 597 34.24 34.60 -6.57
CA SER A 597 33.82 35.77 -7.35
C SER A 597 33.92 35.46 -8.84
N THR A 598 32.78 35.44 -9.52
CA THR A 598 32.69 35.42 -10.98
C THR A 598 33.61 36.52 -11.53
N ARG A 599 34.69 36.13 -12.22
CA ARG A 599 35.46 37.07 -13.05
C ARG A 599 34.55 37.48 -14.20
N SER A 600 34.21 38.76 -14.24
CA SER A 600 33.76 39.46 -15.42
C SER A 600 34.78 39.24 -16.54
N ALA A 601 34.38 38.52 -17.59
CA ALA A 601 35.00 38.66 -18.90
C ALA A 601 34.25 39.77 -19.65
N GLU A 602 35.03 40.69 -20.19
CA GLU A 602 34.67 42.02 -20.66
C GLU A 602 33.75 42.04 -21.88
N ALA A 603 33.14 43.21 -22.04
CA ALA A 603 32.13 43.60 -23.01
C ALA A 603 32.62 43.61 -24.47
N THR A 604 31.70 43.27 -25.37
CA THR A 604 31.41 44.11 -26.56
C THR A 604 29.90 44.17 -26.76
N GLY A 605 29.39 45.39 -26.93
CA GLY A 605 28.01 45.85 -26.70
C GLY A 605 26.88 45.19 -27.49
N THR A 606 25.71 45.13 -26.87
CA THR A 606 24.54 45.98 -27.17
C THR A 606 23.37 45.58 -26.25
N GLU A 607 22.78 46.56 -25.55
CA GLU A 607 21.56 46.37 -24.75
C GLU A 607 20.33 46.14 -25.66
N PRO A 608 19.29 45.45 -25.16
CA PRO A 608 18.15 46.25 -24.71
C PRO A 608 17.55 45.83 -23.35
N LYS A 609 16.96 46.83 -22.70
CA LYS A 609 16.23 46.82 -21.41
C LYS A 609 14.90 46.05 -21.46
N CYS A 610 14.50 45.50 -20.31
CA CYS A 610 13.17 45.65 -19.64
C CYS A 610 13.11 44.71 -18.40
N VAL A 611 13.20 45.22 -17.16
CA VAL A 611 12.10 45.56 -16.19
C VAL A 611 11.35 44.35 -15.61
N GLY A 612 11.51 44.12 -14.30
CA GLY A 612 10.68 43.25 -13.46
C GLY A 612 11.32 42.95 -12.10
N ASN A 613 10.68 43.37 -11.01
CA ASN A 613 11.20 43.47 -9.64
C ASN A 613 11.35 42.12 -8.90
N GLU A 614 12.47 41.90 -8.22
CA GLU A 614 12.63 40.91 -7.15
C GLU A 614 12.69 41.60 -5.77
N PRO A 615 12.10 41.02 -4.69
CA PRO A 615 12.25 41.52 -3.34
C PRO A 615 13.59 41.10 -2.73
N GLN A 616 14.39 42.08 -2.34
CA GLN A 616 15.68 41.87 -1.67
C GLN A 616 15.48 41.28 -0.26
N GLN A 617 16.10 40.12 0.01
CA GLN A 617 16.34 39.61 1.36
C GLN A 617 17.22 40.59 2.15
N LYS A 618 16.63 41.28 3.13
CA LYS A 618 17.38 41.90 4.24
C LYS A 618 17.40 40.93 5.41
N THR A 619 18.56 40.34 5.69
CA THR A 619 18.80 39.66 6.97
C THR A 619 19.76 40.50 7.81
N LEU A 620 19.28 40.91 8.98
CA LEU A 620 20.02 41.65 10.02
C LEU A 620 21.23 40.85 10.51
N ALA A 621 22.42 41.45 10.48
CA ALA A 621 23.60 40.94 11.17
C ALA A 621 23.61 41.47 12.61
N ALA A 622 23.75 40.57 13.58
CA ALA A 622 23.99 40.91 14.96
C ALA A 622 25.41 41.49 15.13
N VAL A 623 25.50 42.67 15.75
CA VAL A 623 26.76 43.31 16.12
C VAL A 623 27.20 42.76 17.48
N GLY A 624 28.28 41.98 17.48
CA GLY A 624 29.08 41.73 18.67
C GLY A 624 30.36 42.54 18.55
N GLU A 625 30.62 43.39 19.55
CA GLU A 625 31.90 44.06 19.73
C GLU A 625 32.94 43.00 20.06
N ASP A 626 33.78 42.65 19.08
CA ASP A 626 35.22 42.39 19.26
C ASP A 626 35.85 42.09 17.89
N GLY A 627 36.84 42.90 17.53
CA GLY A 627 37.41 43.01 16.19
C GLY A 627 38.26 41.82 15.76
N ASN A 628 37.63 40.73 15.32
CA ASN A 628 38.29 39.70 14.52
C ASN A 628 37.35 39.20 13.39
N THR A 629 37.36 39.90 12.25
CA THR A 629 36.63 39.52 11.04
C THR A 629 37.21 38.25 10.41
N LYS A 630 36.81 37.07 10.89
CA LYS A 630 36.81 35.86 10.08
C LYS A 630 35.69 35.98 9.05
N SER A 631 36.05 36.26 7.80
CA SER A 631 35.17 36.11 6.64
C SER A 631 34.59 34.69 6.62
N LEU A 632 33.36 34.51 7.07
CA LEU A 632 32.57 33.28 6.90
C LEU A 632 32.25 33.11 5.41
N LEU A 633 33.18 32.55 4.65
CA LEU A 633 32.92 32.02 3.31
C LEU A 633 31.86 30.93 3.46
N ARG A 634 30.61 31.22 3.08
CA ARG A 634 29.56 30.20 2.95
C ARG A 634 29.99 29.25 1.83
N HIS A 635 30.41 28.05 2.21
CA HIS A 635 30.64 26.95 1.29
C HIS A 635 29.28 26.49 0.79
N ARG A 636 29.06 26.49 -0.53
CA ARG A 636 27.83 25.94 -1.11
C ARG A 636 28.09 24.46 -1.39
N VAL A 637 27.14 23.62 -1.01
CA VAL A 637 27.21 22.18 -1.26
C VAL A 637 26.47 21.89 -2.56
N GLU A 638 27.10 21.16 -3.46
CA GLU A 638 26.51 20.76 -4.74
C GLU A 638 26.63 19.25 -4.95
N TRP A 639 25.66 18.66 -5.65
CA TRP A 639 25.69 17.26 -6.05
C TRP A 639 26.19 17.16 -7.50
N VAL A 640 27.21 16.35 -7.73
CA VAL A 640 27.89 16.20 -9.00
C VAL A 640 27.68 14.78 -9.52
N PHE A 641 27.23 14.67 -10.77
CA PHE A 641 27.02 13.37 -11.42
C PHE A 641 28.36 12.73 -11.79
N ILE A 642 28.66 11.57 -11.21
CA ILE A 642 29.91 10.83 -11.49
C ILE A 642 29.75 10.00 -12.77
N GLY A 643 28.66 9.24 -12.88
CA GLY A 643 28.45 8.34 -14.00
C GLY A 643 27.23 7.45 -13.82
N ARG A 644 26.98 6.64 -14.86
CA ARG A 644 25.96 5.58 -14.85
C ARG A 644 26.47 4.32 -15.55
N ARG A 645 26.09 3.14 -15.08
CA ARG A 645 26.55 1.85 -15.61
C ARG A 645 25.46 0.80 -15.52
N LYS A 646 25.22 0.08 -16.63
CA LYS A 646 24.34 -1.10 -16.63
C LYS A 646 25.11 -2.30 -16.10
N THR A 647 24.74 -2.80 -14.94
CA THR A 647 25.37 -3.97 -14.29
C THR A 647 24.45 -5.18 -14.22
N HIS A 648 23.15 -4.97 -14.35
CA HIS A 648 22.12 -5.99 -14.19
C HIS A 648 21.25 -6.13 -15.43
N PHE A 649 20.54 -7.25 -15.54
CA PHE A 649 19.58 -7.51 -16.62
C PHE A 649 18.17 -7.84 -16.11
N LYS A 650 17.96 -7.73 -14.80
CA LYS A 650 16.65 -7.72 -14.12
C LYS A 650 16.64 -6.63 -13.06
N ASP A 651 15.47 -6.43 -12.45
CA ASP A 651 15.22 -5.39 -11.47
C ASP A 651 16.23 -5.40 -10.32
N ILE A 652 16.74 -4.20 -10.03
CA ILE A 652 17.61 -3.94 -8.89
C ILE A 652 16.72 -3.84 -7.65
N VAL A 653 16.95 -4.74 -6.70
CA VAL A 653 16.16 -4.89 -5.48
C VAL A 653 16.62 -3.91 -4.40
N SER A 654 17.95 -3.73 -4.28
CA SER A 654 18.53 -2.90 -3.22
C SER A 654 19.86 -2.26 -3.62
N LEU A 655 20.12 -1.07 -3.07
CA LEU A 655 21.38 -0.31 -3.17
C LEU A 655 21.94 -0.13 -1.75
N LEU A 656 23.06 -0.78 -1.48
CA LEU A 656 23.58 -1.02 -0.14
C LEU A 656 24.96 -0.38 0.03
N PHE A 657 25.03 0.73 0.77
CA PHE A 657 26.31 1.37 1.11
C PHE A 657 26.96 0.71 2.32
N LEU A 658 28.22 0.35 2.19
CA LEU A 658 28.95 -0.36 3.23
C LEU A 658 29.52 0.63 4.26
N PRO A 659 29.35 0.36 5.57
CA PRO A 659 30.02 1.15 6.61
C PRO A 659 31.54 1.09 6.45
N LYS A 660 32.24 2.21 6.64
CA LYS A 660 33.72 2.22 6.60
C LYS A 660 34.26 1.39 7.77
N GLU A 661 34.95 0.28 7.47
CA GLU A 661 35.58 -0.59 8.48
C GLU A 661 36.77 0.08 9.18
N THR A 662 37.54 0.88 8.43
CA THR A 662 38.68 1.68 8.90
C THR A 662 38.62 3.06 8.25
N SER A 663 39.31 4.05 8.83
CA SER A 663 39.37 5.40 8.27
C SER A 663 40.00 5.44 6.86
N ASP A 664 40.74 4.40 6.48
CA ASP A 664 41.48 4.29 5.21
C ASP A 664 40.73 3.43 4.16
N SER A 665 39.65 2.74 4.54
CA SER A 665 38.81 1.99 3.61
C SER A 665 37.95 2.94 2.78
N GLY A 666 38.10 2.86 1.46
CA GLY A 666 37.34 3.69 0.52
C GLY A 666 35.84 3.35 0.55
N PRO A 667 34.96 4.33 0.25
CA PRO A 667 33.51 4.09 0.17
C PRO A 667 33.16 3.04 -0.89
N ARG A 668 32.28 2.10 -0.53
CA ARG A 668 31.79 1.03 -1.41
C ARG A 668 30.27 0.99 -1.45
N LEU A 669 29.74 0.64 -2.62
CA LEU A 669 28.32 0.42 -2.86
C LEU A 669 28.15 -0.99 -3.41
N LEU A 670 27.13 -1.71 -2.93
CA LEU A 670 26.68 -2.97 -3.50
C LEU A 670 25.29 -2.79 -4.13
N SER A 671 25.05 -3.34 -5.31
CA SER A 671 23.70 -3.49 -5.87
C SER A 671 23.30 -4.95 -5.93
N VAL A 672 22.12 -5.27 -5.39
CA VAL A 672 21.55 -6.63 -5.38
C VAL A 672 20.36 -6.68 -6.35
N SER A 673 20.30 -7.71 -7.19
CA SER A 673 19.31 -7.80 -8.28
C SER A 673 18.58 -9.14 -8.33
N LYS A 674 17.36 -9.12 -8.90
CA LYS A 674 16.57 -10.33 -9.24
C LYS A 674 17.25 -11.25 -10.25
N ASP A 675 18.33 -10.79 -10.89
CA ASP A 675 19.20 -11.62 -11.72
C ASP A 675 20.14 -12.55 -10.94
N ARG A 676 20.06 -12.53 -9.60
CA ARG A 676 20.84 -13.34 -8.65
C ARG A 676 22.28 -12.89 -8.46
N HIS A 677 22.63 -11.69 -8.93
CA HIS A 677 23.98 -11.15 -8.79
C HIS A 677 24.02 -9.96 -7.83
N VAL A 678 25.19 -9.83 -7.19
CA VAL A 678 25.62 -8.65 -6.45
C VAL A 678 26.77 -8.00 -7.21
N ALA A 679 26.62 -6.72 -7.56
CA ALA A 679 27.70 -5.92 -8.13
C ALA A 679 28.31 -5.02 -7.05
N ASP A 680 29.64 -5.01 -6.98
CA ASP A 680 30.42 -4.25 -6.00
C ASP A 680 31.16 -3.10 -6.68
N PHE A 681 30.92 -1.87 -6.22
CA PHE A 681 31.43 -0.63 -6.78
C PHE A 681 32.44 0.02 -5.84
N ASP A 682 33.59 0.42 -6.38
CA ASP A 682 34.61 1.21 -5.67
C ASP A 682 34.37 2.70 -5.95
N LEU A 683 33.82 3.41 -4.97
CA LEU A 683 33.47 4.82 -5.13
C LEU A 683 34.68 5.75 -5.01
N ALA A 684 35.76 5.29 -4.36
CA ALA A 684 37.00 6.06 -4.26
C ALA A 684 37.73 6.13 -5.61
N LYS A 685 37.69 5.04 -6.39
CA LYS A 685 38.26 5.00 -7.75
C LYS A 685 37.33 5.60 -8.81
N SER A 686 36.03 5.69 -8.52
CA SER A 686 35.03 6.24 -9.44
C SER A 686 35.15 7.75 -9.54
N ASN A 687 35.17 8.28 -10.77
CA ASN A 687 35.23 9.71 -11.02
C ASN A 687 34.58 10.07 -12.36
N ILE A 688 34.36 11.35 -12.63
CA ILE A 688 33.63 11.83 -13.82
C ILE A 688 34.33 11.42 -15.13
N VAL A 689 35.66 11.33 -15.13
CA VAL A 689 36.46 11.03 -16.33
C VAL A 689 36.57 9.52 -16.56
N GLY A 690 36.84 8.75 -15.50
CA GLY A 690 37.01 7.30 -15.52
C GLY A 690 35.69 6.52 -15.45
N GLY A 691 34.58 7.19 -15.14
CA GLY A 691 33.28 6.58 -14.91
C GLY A 691 33.22 5.80 -13.59
N ILE A 692 32.22 4.91 -13.50
CA ILE A 692 31.99 4.06 -12.33
C ILE A 692 32.91 2.83 -12.40
N PHE A 693 33.69 2.60 -11.34
CA PHE A 693 34.55 1.43 -11.20
C PHE A 693 33.81 0.27 -10.52
N ILE A 694 33.92 -0.93 -11.09
CA ILE A 694 33.32 -2.16 -10.57
C ILE A 694 34.44 -3.09 -10.12
N ASN A 695 34.42 -3.48 -8.85
CA ASN A 695 35.35 -4.46 -8.28
C ASN A 695 34.98 -5.88 -8.72
N SER A 696 33.71 -6.27 -8.58
CA SER A 696 33.24 -7.60 -8.95
C SER A 696 31.74 -7.64 -9.21
N ILE A 697 31.29 -8.63 -9.98
CA ILE A 697 29.90 -9.03 -10.10
C ILE A 697 29.87 -10.52 -9.79
N ARG A 698 29.20 -10.95 -8.73
CA ARG A 698 29.13 -12.36 -8.34
C ARG A 698 27.71 -12.83 -8.20
N ARG A 699 27.47 -14.09 -8.56
CA ARG A 699 26.19 -14.76 -8.36
C ARG A 699 26.13 -15.26 -6.91
N ILE A 700 25.06 -14.92 -6.20
CA ILE A 700 24.84 -15.33 -4.79
C ILE A 700 23.79 -16.44 -4.65
N GLU A 701 23.00 -16.69 -5.69
CA GLU A 701 21.92 -17.69 -5.69
C GLU A 701 21.92 -18.51 -6.97
N GLN A 702 21.64 -19.81 -6.83
CA GLN A 702 21.60 -20.75 -7.94
C GLN A 702 20.21 -20.84 -8.59
N ILE A 703 19.17 -20.98 -7.76
CA ILE A 703 17.79 -21.24 -8.20
C ILE A 703 16.94 -19.99 -7.97
N HIS A 704 16.80 -19.60 -6.70
CA HIS A 704 15.90 -18.54 -6.24
C HIS A 704 16.41 -17.13 -6.57
N ARG A 705 15.50 -16.15 -6.60
CA ARG A 705 15.82 -14.75 -6.90
C ARG A 705 15.73 -13.92 -5.63
N PRO A 706 16.67 -12.98 -5.36
CA PRO A 706 16.51 -12.02 -4.28
C PRO A 706 15.26 -11.16 -4.50
N GLU A 707 14.46 -10.98 -3.46
CA GLU A 707 13.24 -10.15 -3.46
C GLU A 707 13.37 -8.93 -2.54
N ALA A 708 14.18 -9.03 -1.48
CA ALA A 708 14.57 -7.91 -0.63
C ALA A 708 16.02 -8.08 -0.15
N ALA A 709 16.71 -6.97 0.17
CA ALA A 709 18.05 -7.02 0.76
C ALA A 709 18.36 -5.81 1.65
N VAL A 710 19.08 -6.03 2.75
CA VAL A 710 19.53 -5.01 3.72
C VAL A 710 20.93 -5.34 4.25
N ILE A 711 21.71 -4.34 4.67
CA ILE A 711 22.97 -4.58 5.39
C ILE A 711 22.67 -4.73 6.88
N TYR A 712 23.16 -5.82 7.47
CA TYR A 712 23.11 -6.09 8.90
C TYR A 712 24.51 -6.08 9.50
N LYS A 713 24.73 -5.20 10.48
CA LYS A 713 25.97 -5.19 11.26
C LYS A 713 25.79 -6.09 12.47
N ARG A 714 26.45 -7.24 12.46
CA ARG A 714 26.48 -8.12 13.62
C ARG A 714 27.43 -7.54 14.65
N HIS A 715 26.88 -7.15 15.79
CA HIS A 715 27.68 -6.79 16.95
C HIS A 715 28.09 -8.10 17.64
N HIS A 716 29.39 -8.36 17.67
CA HIS A 716 29.97 -9.47 18.40
C HIS A 716 31.20 -8.95 19.12
N SER A 717 31.35 -9.30 20.39
CA SER A 717 32.42 -8.78 21.27
C SER A 717 33.83 -9.04 20.74
N ILE A 718 33.98 -10.03 19.85
CA ILE A 718 35.27 -10.50 19.33
C ILE A 718 35.44 -10.17 17.83
N HIS A 719 34.38 -10.28 17.02
CA HIS A 719 34.43 -10.13 15.56
C HIS A 719 33.19 -9.38 15.02
N PRO A 720 33.16 -8.04 15.09
CA PRO A 720 32.11 -7.28 14.43
C PRO A 720 32.21 -7.47 12.92
N GLU A 721 31.09 -7.75 12.26
CA GLU A 721 31.06 -7.99 10.81
C GLU A 721 29.83 -7.38 10.14
N ASN A 722 30.00 -6.92 8.90
CA ASN A 722 28.91 -6.51 8.04
C ASN A 722 28.44 -7.70 7.20
N LEU A 723 27.14 -7.96 7.22
CA LEU A 723 26.50 -9.04 6.47
C LEU A 723 25.45 -8.46 5.52
N ILE A 724 25.37 -9.03 4.32
CA ILE A 724 24.28 -8.78 3.39
C ILE A 724 23.19 -9.77 3.75
N LEU A 725 22.06 -9.28 4.24
CA LEU A 725 20.87 -10.09 4.50
C LEU A 725 19.94 -10.00 3.30
N THR A 726 19.57 -11.13 2.72
CA THR A 726 18.63 -11.20 1.60
C THR A 726 17.44 -12.08 1.94
N PHE A 727 16.27 -11.72 1.45
CA PHE A 727 15.13 -12.63 1.34
C PHE A 727 14.96 -13.03 -0.13
N ASN A 728 14.76 -14.32 -0.41
CA ASN A 728 14.63 -14.83 -1.77
C ASN A 728 13.23 -15.38 -2.10
N SER A 729 13.00 -15.66 -3.38
CA SER A 729 11.75 -16.23 -3.90
C SER A 729 11.46 -17.67 -3.42
N GLY A 730 12.40 -18.30 -2.69
CA GLY A 730 12.23 -19.60 -2.03
C GLY A 730 11.81 -19.49 -0.56
N TYR A 731 11.42 -18.28 -0.12
CA TYR A 731 11.08 -17.97 1.27
C TYR A 731 12.23 -18.16 2.26
N LYS A 732 13.48 -17.95 1.81
CA LYS A 732 14.67 -18.07 2.65
C LYS A 732 15.25 -16.70 2.97
N LEU A 733 15.61 -16.51 4.24
CA LEU A 733 16.49 -15.46 4.71
C LEU A 733 17.92 -15.99 4.68
N LYS A 734 18.79 -15.37 3.88
CA LYS A 734 20.19 -15.77 3.72
C LYS A 734 21.12 -14.65 4.16
N GLN A 735 22.17 -15.02 4.89
CA GLN A 735 23.21 -14.11 5.36
C GLN A 735 24.48 -14.34 4.54
N TYR A 736 24.95 -13.31 3.85
CA TYR A 736 26.18 -13.35 3.09
C TYR A 736 27.23 -12.42 3.69
N THR A 737 28.49 -12.81 3.56
CA THR A 737 29.62 -11.91 3.89
C THR A 737 29.73 -10.75 2.91
N GLU A 738 30.12 -9.58 3.38
CA GLU A 738 30.37 -8.42 2.51
C GLU A 738 31.51 -8.67 1.50
N SER A 739 32.63 -9.22 1.98
CA SER A 739 33.88 -9.26 1.23
C SER A 739 33.91 -10.37 0.17
N THR A 740 33.56 -11.59 0.55
CA THR A 740 33.60 -12.76 -0.35
C THR A 740 32.25 -13.10 -0.95
N GLN A 741 31.15 -12.55 -0.41
CA GLN A 741 29.77 -12.84 -0.84
C GLN A 741 29.41 -14.33 -0.72
N LEU A 742 30.09 -15.03 0.18
CA LEU A 742 29.77 -16.41 0.55
C LEU A 742 28.62 -16.44 1.54
N CYS A 743 27.73 -17.43 1.36
CA CYS A 743 26.63 -17.69 2.27
C CYS A 743 27.17 -18.22 3.59
N LYS A 744 26.78 -17.58 4.70
CA LYS A 744 27.10 -18.00 6.06
C LYS A 744 25.96 -18.75 6.73
N LYS A 745 24.72 -18.43 6.36
CA LYS A 745 23.53 -19.00 7.01
C LYS A 745 22.33 -18.92 6.09
N THR A 746 21.57 -20.00 6.04
CA THR A 746 20.25 -20.05 5.40
C THR A 746 19.19 -20.38 6.43
N VAL A 747 18.11 -19.60 6.44
CA VAL A 747 17.04 -19.71 7.42
C VAL A 747 15.70 -19.65 6.70
N LEU A 748 14.73 -20.48 7.13
CA LEU A 748 13.37 -20.32 6.64
C LEU A 748 12.78 -18.99 7.14
N GLY A 749 12.40 -18.12 6.20
CA GLY A 749 11.70 -16.88 6.50
C GLY A 749 10.18 -17.09 6.63
N PRO A 750 9.43 -16.01 6.89
CA PRO A 750 7.97 -16.07 6.96
C PRO A 750 7.37 -16.58 5.64
N THR A 751 6.45 -17.56 5.72
CA THR A 751 5.80 -18.18 4.54
C THR A 751 4.37 -17.70 4.30
N PHE A 752 3.86 -16.83 5.18
CA PHE A 752 2.53 -16.22 5.08
C PHE A 752 2.59 -14.85 4.39
N GLY A 753 1.46 -14.42 3.81
CA GLY A 753 1.33 -13.07 3.26
C GLY A 753 2.07 -12.81 1.94
N GLY A 754 2.66 -13.81 1.29
CA GLY A 754 3.43 -13.64 0.05
C GLY A 754 4.93 -13.43 0.29
N HIS A 755 5.67 -12.99 -0.73
CA HIS A 755 7.12 -12.79 -0.61
C HIS A 755 7.42 -11.49 0.14
N ILE A 756 8.47 -11.45 0.97
CA ILE A 756 8.97 -10.19 1.53
C ILE A 756 9.47 -9.29 0.40
N ASN A 757 8.90 -8.08 0.30
CA ASN A 757 9.27 -7.07 -0.68
C ASN A 757 10.12 -5.94 -0.07
N ASN A 758 10.03 -5.72 1.25
CA ASN A 758 10.87 -4.75 1.96
C ASN A 758 11.36 -5.31 3.30
N MET A 759 12.60 -4.97 3.66
CA MET A 759 13.23 -5.30 4.94
C MET A 759 13.88 -4.06 5.54
N ARG A 760 13.68 -3.82 6.84
CA ARG A 760 14.27 -2.71 7.59
C ARG A 760 14.74 -3.20 8.96
N LEU A 761 15.95 -2.81 9.34
CA LEU A 761 16.42 -3.03 10.70
C LEU A 761 15.79 -2.00 11.63
N ILE A 762 15.25 -2.44 12.77
CA ILE A 762 14.66 -1.53 13.75
C ILE A 762 15.81 -0.83 14.51
N PRO A 763 15.87 0.52 14.50
CA PRO A 763 16.85 1.27 15.27
C PRO A 763 16.79 0.92 16.76
N SER A 764 17.95 0.81 17.40
CA SER A 764 18.07 0.61 18.84
C SER A 764 19.35 1.27 19.32
N ASP A 765 19.32 1.83 20.53
CA ASP A 765 20.51 2.34 21.21
C ASP A 765 21.51 1.22 21.57
N SER A 766 21.01 -0.02 21.61
CA SER A 766 21.78 -1.25 21.83
C SER A 766 22.03 -2.00 20.52
N GLU A 767 22.54 -3.23 20.59
CA GLU A 767 22.68 -4.08 19.40
C GLU A 767 21.32 -4.22 18.67
N THR A 768 21.35 -4.22 17.33
CA THR A 768 20.14 -4.41 16.52
C THR A 768 19.56 -5.80 16.75
N LYS A 769 18.42 -5.87 17.46
CA LYS A 769 17.76 -7.13 17.82
C LYS A 769 16.62 -7.55 16.90
N TYR A 770 16.08 -6.65 16.08
CA TYR A 770 14.86 -6.92 15.33
C TYR A 770 14.94 -6.50 13.87
N LEU A 771 14.31 -7.31 13.02
CA LEU A 771 14.11 -7.06 11.60
C LEU A 771 12.61 -6.87 11.35
N ALA A 772 12.23 -5.69 10.87
CA ALA A 772 10.91 -5.43 10.33
C ALA A 772 10.85 -5.81 8.84
N PHE A 773 9.73 -6.36 8.41
CA PHE A 773 9.50 -6.68 7.00
C PHE A 773 8.07 -6.36 6.58
N SER A 774 7.88 -6.16 5.28
CA SER A 774 6.56 -6.21 4.64
C SER A 774 6.55 -7.26 3.55
N THR A 775 5.37 -7.79 3.25
CA THR A 775 5.17 -8.74 2.17
C THR A 775 4.54 -8.06 0.95
N SER A 776 4.60 -8.72 -0.21
CA SER A 776 3.99 -8.28 -1.46
C SER A 776 2.46 -8.17 -1.41
N ASN A 777 1.84 -8.75 -0.39
CA ASN A 777 0.40 -8.65 -0.18
C ASN A 777 0.15 -7.70 1.00
N GLN A 778 -0.66 -8.12 1.96
CA GLN A 778 -1.22 -7.29 3.02
C GLN A 778 -0.40 -7.25 4.33
N VAL A 779 0.64 -8.06 4.48
CA VAL A 779 1.22 -8.37 5.80
C VAL A 779 2.48 -7.56 6.10
N ILE A 780 2.59 -7.10 7.33
CA ILE A 780 3.85 -6.62 7.93
C ILE A 780 4.23 -7.52 9.09
N GLY A 781 5.51 -7.58 9.41
CA GLY A 781 5.96 -8.40 10.51
C GLY A 781 7.28 -7.96 11.11
N ILE A 782 7.60 -8.59 12.24
CA ILE A 782 8.86 -8.43 12.96
C ILE A 782 9.43 -9.82 13.24
N THR A 783 10.73 -9.98 13.04
CA THR A 783 11.51 -11.16 13.41
C THR A 783 12.66 -10.77 14.35
N VAL A 784 12.96 -11.63 15.32
CA VAL A 784 14.06 -11.44 16.29
C VAL A 784 15.38 -12.03 15.77
N PHE A 785 16.51 -11.36 16.05
CA PHE A 785 17.86 -11.91 15.88
C PHE A 785 18.33 -12.70 17.12
N PRO A 786 19.16 -13.75 16.97
CA PRO A 786 19.68 -14.27 15.71
C PRO A 786 18.64 -15.05 14.91
N LEU A 787 18.65 -14.92 13.58
CA LEU A 787 17.76 -15.69 12.71
C LEU A 787 18.11 -17.18 12.80
N ASP A 788 17.15 -18.02 13.19
CA ASP A 788 17.31 -19.47 13.36
C ASP A 788 16.19 -20.31 12.71
N GLY A 789 15.18 -19.66 12.15
CA GLY A 789 14.06 -20.28 11.44
C GLY A 789 12.95 -20.74 12.36
N ASN A 790 13.02 -20.38 13.64
CA ASN A 790 11.98 -20.68 14.60
C ASN A 790 10.75 -19.79 14.31
N PRO A 791 9.58 -20.37 13.97
CA PRO A 791 8.39 -19.60 13.64
C PRO A 791 7.88 -18.76 14.83
N SER A 792 8.17 -19.14 16.07
CA SER A 792 7.76 -18.37 17.27
C SER A 792 8.54 -17.07 17.48
N THR A 793 9.65 -16.86 16.74
CA THR A 793 10.45 -15.63 16.78
C THR A 793 9.99 -14.58 15.77
N THR A 794 8.94 -14.91 15.01
CA THR A 794 8.41 -14.10 13.91
C THR A 794 6.93 -13.88 14.11
N MET A 795 6.50 -12.63 14.00
CA MET A 795 5.09 -12.23 14.07
C MET A 795 4.72 -11.49 12.78
N GLY A 796 3.50 -11.69 12.29
CA GLY A 796 2.95 -10.94 11.17
C GLY A 796 1.50 -10.53 11.40
N VAL A 797 1.12 -9.35 10.92
CA VAL A 797 -0.25 -8.81 11.00
C VAL A 797 -0.64 -8.16 9.68
N ILE A 798 -1.94 -8.19 9.36
CA ILE A 798 -2.50 -7.47 8.20
C ILE A 798 -2.35 -5.97 8.45
N SER A 799 -1.77 -5.26 7.48
CA SER A 799 -1.48 -3.83 7.57
C SER A 799 -2.26 -2.95 6.60
N HIS A 800 -2.57 -3.46 5.41
CA HIS A 800 -3.30 -2.82 4.33
C HIS A 800 -4.09 -3.90 3.59
N PRO A 801 -5.27 -3.63 3.02
CA PRO A 801 -6.05 -4.63 2.28
C PRO A 801 -5.42 -5.02 0.93
N GLY A 802 -4.45 -4.24 0.46
CA GLY A 802 -3.69 -4.48 -0.76
C GLY A 802 -2.20 -4.57 -0.49
N GLU A 803 -1.40 -4.34 -1.53
CA GLU A 803 0.07 -4.33 -1.44
C GLU A 803 0.57 -3.25 -0.47
N VAL A 804 1.44 -3.66 0.45
CA VAL A 804 2.28 -2.75 1.25
C VAL A 804 3.43 -2.25 0.37
N SER A 805 3.31 -1.02 -0.14
CA SER A 805 4.28 -0.47 -1.08
C SER A 805 5.62 -0.15 -0.39
N ASN A 806 5.57 0.36 0.83
CA ASN A 806 6.75 0.74 1.58
C ASN A 806 6.58 0.55 3.11
N ILE A 807 7.70 0.31 3.78
CA ILE A 807 7.82 0.24 5.24
C ILE A 807 9.07 1.01 5.68
N VAL A 808 8.94 1.76 6.77
CA VAL A 808 10.02 2.52 7.41
C VAL A 808 9.89 2.41 8.93
N CYS A 809 11.01 2.49 9.63
CA CYS A 809 11.03 2.54 11.09
C CYS A 809 11.10 4.00 11.54
N SER A 810 10.50 4.33 12.67
CA SER A 810 10.72 5.61 13.33
C SER A 810 12.17 5.75 13.79
N HIS A 811 12.64 6.99 13.94
CA HIS A 811 14.02 7.29 14.34
C HIS A 811 14.38 6.71 15.72
N ASP A 812 13.40 6.55 16.60
CA ASP A 812 13.54 5.98 17.95
C ASP A 812 13.35 4.45 17.99
N GLY A 813 12.99 3.82 16.86
CA GLY A 813 12.72 2.37 16.79
C GLY A 813 11.47 1.89 17.52
N VAL A 814 10.63 2.79 18.04
CA VAL A 814 9.41 2.45 18.80
C VAL A 814 8.23 2.17 17.88
N SER A 815 8.24 2.70 16.66
CA SER A 815 7.13 2.60 15.72
C SER A 815 7.58 2.18 14.31
N ILE A 816 6.66 1.57 13.59
CA ILE A 816 6.78 1.27 12.16
C ILE A 816 5.74 2.07 11.42
N ILE A 817 6.11 2.66 10.28
CA ILE A 817 5.20 3.39 9.41
C ILE A 817 5.13 2.64 8.09
N THR A 818 3.91 2.36 7.63
CA THR A 818 3.63 1.58 6.42
C THR A 818 2.76 2.40 5.49
N ALA A 819 2.97 2.24 4.18
CA ALA A 819 2.11 2.82 3.17
C ALA A 819 1.44 1.72 2.35
N GLY A 820 0.14 1.85 2.15
CA GLY A 820 -0.58 1.06 1.16
C GLY A 820 -0.48 1.74 -0.19
N GLY A 821 -0.13 0.96 -1.21
CA GLY A 821 0.12 1.51 -2.54
C GLY A 821 -1.14 2.13 -3.13
N THR A 822 -2.17 1.31 -3.31
CA THR A 822 -3.42 1.69 -4.00
C THR A 822 -4.50 2.27 -3.09
N ASP A 823 -4.47 1.96 -1.79
CA ASP A 823 -5.43 2.52 -0.83
C ASP A 823 -5.14 4.00 -0.49
N GLY A 824 -3.90 4.46 -0.70
CA GLY A 824 -3.48 5.83 -0.41
C GLY A 824 -3.38 6.15 1.10
N ILE A 825 -3.32 5.12 1.94
CA ILE A 825 -3.32 5.24 3.40
C ILE A 825 -1.91 5.00 3.95
N VAL A 826 -1.55 5.73 5.00
CA VAL A 826 -0.36 5.46 5.80
C VAL A 826 -0.76 5.03 7.19
N ASN A 827 -0.24 3.91 7.67
CA ASN A 827 -0.50 3.37 9.00
C ASN A 827 0.74 3.47 9.88
N CYS A 828 0.55 3.83 11.15
CA CYS A 828 1.59 3.90 12.16
C CYS A 828 1.33 2.81 13.21
N TRP A 829 2.33 1.97 13.45
CA TRP A 829 2.26 0.79 14.30
C TRP A 829 3.20 0.97 15.48
N ASN A 830 2.73 0.69 16.69
CA ASN A 830 3.57 0.63 17.87
C ASN A 830 4.20 -0.77 18.00
N ILE A 831 5.49 -0.80 18.31
CA ILE A 831 6.23 -2.04 18.54
C ILE A 831 6.22 -2.35 20.04
N ASN A 832 5.76 -3.55 20.39
CA ASN A 832 5.87 -4.09 21.74
C ASN A 832 6.82 -5.30 21.73
N THR A 833 8.09 -5.05 22.03
CA THR A 833 9.14 -6.08 22.02
C THR A 833 8.97 -7.11 23.13
N ALA A 834 8.36 -6.74 24.26
CA ALA A 834 8.24 -7.63 25.43
C ALA A 834 7.42 -8.90 25.14
N VAL A 835 6.38 -8.79 24.31
CA VAL A 835 5.55 -9.93 23.90
C VAL A 835 6.38 -10.90 23.05
N LEU A 836 7.14 -10.38 22.10
CA LEU A 836 7.94 -11.17 21.17
C LEU A 836 9.14 -11.83 21.89
N GLU A 837 9.78 -11.12 22.81
CA GLU A 837 10.86 -11.65 23.65
C GLU A 837 10.36 -12.76 24.58
N ALA A 838 9.17 -12.61 25.17
CA ALA A 838 8.55 -13.64 25.98
C ALA A 838 8.27 -14.91 25.17
N GLN A 839 7.69 -14.77 23.96
CA GLN A 839 7.45 -15.90 23.05
C GLN A 839 8.75 -16.60 22.63
N ALA A 840 9.77 -15.82 22.24
CA ALA A 840 11.08 -16.37 21.87
C ALA A 840 11.75 -17.11 23.04
N SER A 841 11.57 -16.64 24.27
CA SER A 841 12.15 -17.25 25.48
C SER A 841 11.50 -18.58 25.85
N ILE A 842 10.18 -18.72 25.66
CA ILE A 842 9.44 -19.96 25.96
C ILE A 842 9.96 -21.13 25.12
N PHE A 843 10.25 -20.89 23.84
CA PHE A 843 10.68 -21.91 22.89
C PHE A 843 12.19 -21.91 22.64
N ALA A 844 12.97 -21.14 23.41
CA ALA A 844 14.41 -21.05 23.25
C ALA A 844 15.05 -22.43 23.44
N GLY A 845 15.74 -22.93 22.40
CA GLY A 845 16.39 -24.24 22.42
C GLY A 845 15.46 -25.44 22.27
N SER A 846 14.14 -25.25 22.23
CA SER A 846 13.18 -26.34 22.00
C SER A 846 13.19 -26.79 20.53
N LEU A 847 12.97 -28.09 20.31
CA LEU A 847 12.78 -28.66 18.97
C LEU A 847 11.30 -28.63 18.54
N GLU A 848 10.38 -28.43 19.48
CA GLU A 848 8.93 -28.50 19.25
C GLU A 848 8.43 -27.61 18.09
N PRO A 849 8.85 -26.32 17.94
CA PRO A 849 8.40 -25.50 16.81
C PRO A 849 8.81 -26.10 15.46
N TYR A 850 9.98 -26.72 15.40
CA TYR A 850 10.53 -27.36 14.20
C TYR A 850 9.83 -28.68 13.89
N LEU A 851 9.46 -29.46 14.91
CA LEU A 851 8.69 -30.69 14.71
C LEU A 851 7.29 -30.41 14.16
N ASN A 852 6.65 -29.34 14.63
CA ASN A 852 5.35 -28.90 14.08
C ASN A 852 5.45 -28.45 12.61
N MET A 853 6.61 -27.93 12.20
CA MET A 853 6.87 -27.65 10.80
C MET A 853 7.20 -28.90 9.98
N LEU A 854 7.87 -29.89 10.59
CA LEU A 854 8.17 -31.16 9.95
C LEU A 854 6.89 -31.94 9.65
N ASP A 855 5.97 -31.98 10.61
CA ASP A 855 4.65 -32.61 10.50
C ASP A 855 3.57 -31.73 11.19
N PRO A 856 2.69 -31.08 10.40
CA PRO A 856 1.61 -30.23 10.92
C PRO A 856 0.55 -30.99 11.75
N SER A 857 0.54 -32.33 11.75
CA SER A 857 -0.42 -33.12 12.55
C SER A 857 -0.23 -33.00 14.06
N GLY A 858 0.90 -32.43 14.51
CA GLY A 858 1.20 -32.23 15.94
C GLY A 858 1.62 -33.52 16.66
N LEU A 859 1.91 -34.60 15.92
CA LEU A 859 2.40 -35.86 16.48
C LEU A 859 3.85 -35.77 17.00
N GLY A 860 4.58 -34.72 16.62
CA GLY A 860 5.95 -34.47 17.06
C GLY A 860 6.87 -35.65 16.75
N GLU A 861 7.59 -36.15 17.77
CA GLU A 861 8.49 -37.31 17.65
C GLU A 861 7.79 -38.62 17.27
N LYS A 862 6.45 -38.68 17.39
CA LYS A 862 5.68 -39.86 16.97
C LYS A 862 5.31 -39.84 15.50
N SER A 863 5.63 -38.76 14.78
CA SER A 863 5.39 -38.63 13.34
C SER A 863 6.15 -39.72 12.56
N PRO A 864 5.54 -40.32 11.52
CA PRO A 864 6.25 -41.21 10.60
C PRO A 864 7.49 -40.55 9.98
N ILE A 865 7.39 -39.28 9.58
CA ILE A 865 8.49 -38.54 8.95
C ILE A 865 9.66 -38.36 9.92
N TYR A 866 9.38 -38.12 11.20
CA TYR A 866 10.42 -38.03 12.23
C TYR A 866 11.16 -39.36 12.39
N ARG A 867 10.44 -40.48 12.41
CA ARG A 867 11.03 -41.82 12.52
C ARG A 867 11.86 -42.19 11.31
N GLU A 868 11.41 -41.84 10.10
CA GLU A 868 12.22 -42.00 8.89
C GLU A 868 13.52 -41.21 8.96
N PHE A 869 13.46 -39.96 9.44
CA PHE A 869 14.64 -39.13 9.65
C PHE A 869 15.62 -39.77 10.65
N GLU A 870 15.09 -40.33 11.74
CA GLU A 870 15.85 -41.07 12.75
C GLU A 870 16.51 -42.34 12.16
N ASP A 871 15.78 -43.12 11.38
CA ASP A 871 16.29 -44.32 10.71
C ASP A 871 17.44 -44.01 9.75
N TYR A 872 17.31 -42.96 8.92
CA TYR A 872 18.39 -42.54 8.02
C TYR A 872 19.60 -41.99 8.76
N PHE A 873 19.38 -41.29 9.88
CA PHE A 873 20.46 -40.81 10.73
C PHE A 873 21.29 -41.97 11.29
N TYR A 874 20.64 -43.00 11.85
CA TYR A 874 21.34 -44.21 12.30
C TYR A 874 21.99 -44.98 11.15
N TYR A 875 21.33 -45.08 10.00
CA TYR A 875 21.89 -45.72 8.82
C TYR A 875 23.20 -45.05 8.36
N ALA A 876 23.23 -43.72 8.32
CA ALA A 876 24.41 -42.95 7.95
C ALA A 876 25.58 -43.16 8.93
N GLN A 877 25.31 -43.26 10.23
CA GLN A 877 26.33 -43.62 11.22
C GLN A 877 26.91 -45.01 10.94
N LEU A 878 26.05 -46.00 10.69
CA LEU A 878 26.49 -47.35 10.35
C LEU A 878 27.29 -47.40 9.05
N GLN A 879 26.90 -46.60 8.05
CA GLN A 879 27.62 -46.51 6.78
C GLN A 879 29.03 -45.96 6.94
N SER A 880 29.22 -44.95 7.79
CA SER A 880 30.55 -44.38 8.07
C SER A 880 31.51 -45.38 8.75
N GLN A 881 30.96 -46.40 9.43
CA GLN A 881 31.72 -47.43 10.14
C GLN A 881 31.98 -48.70 9.30
N LYS A 882 31.44 -48.79 8.07
CA LYS A 882 31.55 -50.00 7.20
C LYS A 882 32.99 -50.45 6.89
N GLY A 883 34.01 -49.65 7.21
CA GLY A 883 35.42 -50.01 7.11
C GLY A 883 35.95 -50.93 8.23
N ASP A 884 35.23 -51.09 9.34
CA ASP A 884 35.71 -51.78 10.55
C ASP A 884 34.79 -52.97 10.91
N ALA A 885 34.80 -54.01 10.07
CA ALA A 885 33.87 -55.16 10.16
C ALA A 885 34.07 -56.06 11.40
N ALA A 886 35.12 -55.83 12.20
CA ALA A 886 35.49 -56.63 13.37
C ALA A 886 35.17 -55.96 14.72
N GLY A 887 34.78 -54.68 14.73
CA GLY A 887 34.45 -53.92 15.94
C GLY A 887 32.95 -53.89 16.27
N ASN A 888 32.60 -53.67 17.53
CA ASN A 888 31.23 -53.35 17.92
C ASN A 888 30.83 -52.01 17.28
N ARG A 889 29.64 -51.97 16.64
CA ARG A 889 29.09 -50.74 16.06
C ARG A 889 28.74 -49.76 17.17
N ILE A 890 29.17 -48.51 17.02
CA ILE A 890 28.95 -47.45 18.02
C ILE A 890 27.81 -46.57 17.50
N ILE A 891 26.71 -46.47 18.24
CA ILE A 891 25.65 -45.50 17.97
C ILE A 891 25.93 -44.26 18.81
N SER A 892 25.94 -43.09 18.19
CA SER A 892 26.16 -41.81 18.85
C SER A 892 25.02 -40.83 18.57
N ASP A 893 25.06 -39.66 19.19
CA ASP A 893 24.15 -38.54 18.93
C ASP A 893 24.60 -37.67 17.74
N GLN A 894 25.68 -38.05 17.04
CA GLN A 894 26.33 -37.27 15.99
C GLN A 894 26.49 -38.05 14.68
N VAL A 895 26.55 -37.33 13.56
CA VAL A 895 26.94 -37.87 12.24
C VAL A 895 27.96 -36.96 11.56
N SER A 896 28.85 -37.54 10.74
CA SER A 896 29.82 -36.78 9.93
C SER A 896 29.10 -35.85 8.94
N LEU A 897 29.62 -34.63 8.76
CA LEU A 897 29.08 -33.67 7.79
C LEU A 897 29.04 -34.21 6.35
N THR A 898 29.93 -35.15 6.00
CA THR A 898 29.95 -35.77 4.67
C THR A 898 28.71 -36.60 4.37
N GLN A 899 27.94 -37.01 5.38
CA GLN A 899 26.72 -37.79 5.22
C GLN A 899 25.45 -36.93 5.10
N VAL A 900 25.53 -35.63 5.42
CA VAL A 900 24.38 -34.71 5.38
C VAL A 900 23.69 -34.72 4.00
N PRO A 901 24.40 -34.62 2.87
CA PRO A 901 23.75 -34.64 1.55
C PRO A 901 22.96 -35.93 1.31
N SER A 902 23.53 -37.08 1.69
CA SER A 902 22.88 -38.39 1.50
C SER A 902 21.61 -38.54 2.34
N ILE A 903 21.61 -38.06 3.58
CA ILE A 903 20.42 -38.10 4.45
C ILE A 903 19.31 -37.20 3.88
N VAL A 904 19.68 -35.98 3.48
CA VAL A 904 18.72 -34.99 2.95
C VAL A 904 18.09 -35.48 1.64
N GLN A 905 18.89 -36.11 0.77
CA GLN A 905 18.42 -36.74 -0.47
C GLN A 905 17.51 -37.93 -0.19
N ALA A 906 17.82 -38.77 0.81
CA ALA A 906 16.96 -39.88 1.21
C ALA A 906 15.60 -39.43 1.75
N MET A 907 15.54 -38.23 2.36
CA MET A 907 14.30 -37.58 2.79
C MET A 907 13.51 -36.93 1.63
N GLY A 908 14.01 -37.00 0.39
CA GLY A 908 13.32 -36.49 -0.80
C GLY A 908 13.66 -35.05 -1.20
N TYR A 909 14.61 -34.39 -0.52
CA TYR A 909 15.12 -33.08 -0.95
C TYR A 909 16.45 -33.24 -1.69
N TYR A 910 16.49 -32.77 -2.93
CA TYR A 910 17.67 -32.85 -3.79
C TYR A 910 18.31 -31.46 -3.97
N PRO A 911 19.16 -31.01 -3.03
CA PRO A 911 19.84 -29.72 -3.12
C PRO A 911 20.83 -29.68 -4.28
N SER A 912 21.03 -28.49 -4.84
CA SER A 912 22.13 -28.20 -5.77
C SER A 912 23.50 -28.32 -5.06
N ASN A 913 24.60 -28.53 -5.80
CA ASN A 913 25.95 -28.54 -5.23
C ASN A 913 26.26 -27.24 -4.47
N GLN A 914 25.82 -26.08 -4.99
CA GLN A 914 25.95 -24.82 -4.26
C GLN A 914 25.19 -24.83 -2.91
N GLU A 915 23.98 -25.40 -2.86
CA GLU A 915 23.20 -25.51 -1.62
C GLU A 915 23.81 -26.53 -0.65
N ILE A 916 24.37 -27.64 -1.15
CA ILE A 916 25.14 -28.60 -0.35
C ILE A 916 26.34 -27.90 0.30
N ASP A 917 27.10 -27.13 -0.47
CA ASP A 917 28.23 -26.36 0.05
C ASP A 917 27.77 -25.33 1.09
N ASP A 918 26.66 -24.62 0.84
CA ASP A 918 26.06 -23.68 1.81
C ASP A 918 25.69 -24.41 3.12
N MET A 919 25.03 -25.59 3.04
CA MET A 919 24.65 -26.40 4.21
C MET A 919 25.85 -26.87 5.02
N ILE A 920 26.88 -27.40 4.35
CA ILE A 920 28.09 -27.90 5.02
C ILE A 920 28.86 -26.74 5.64
N ASN A 921 29.06 -25.64 4.91
CA ASN A 921 29.80 -24.47 5.40
C ASN A 921 29.10 -23.80 6.58
N GLU A 922 27.76 -23.71 6.57
CA GLU A 922 26.97 -23.17 7.69
C GLU A 922 27.28 -23.92 9.00
N VAL A 923 27.28 -25.25 8.97
CA VAL A 923 27.54 -26.07 10.16
C VAL A 923 29.02 -26.07 10.51
N LYS A 924 29.89 -26.25 9.51
CA LYS A 924 31.35 -26.30 9.68
C LYS A 924 31.90 -25.05 10.37
N TYR A 925 31.39 -23.87 10.01
CA TYR A 925 31.84 -22.57 10.55
C TYR A 925 30.91 -21.99 11.62
N SER A 926 29.95 -22.77 12.14
CA SER A 926 29.00 -22.33 13.16
C SER A 926 29.69 -21.85 14.45
N ARG A 927 30.64 -22.63 14.99
CA ARG A 927 31.43 -22.27 16.19
C ARG A 927 32.52 -21.24 15.93
N PHE A 928 33.02 -21.18 14.69
CA PHE A 928 33.91 -20.10 14.26
C PHE A 928 33.20 -18.75 14.35
N SER A 929 31.94 -18.70 13.92
CA SER A 929 31.08 -17.51 14.00
C SER A 929 30.67 -17.12 15.42
N GLN A 930 30.85 -18.03 16.41
CA GLN A 930 30.59 -17.79 17.83
C GLN A 930 31.86 -17.41 18.63
N GLY A 931 33.02 -17.30 17.97
CA GLY A 931 34.28 -16.86 18.58
C GLY A 931 35.16 -17.98 19.16
N GLU A 932 34.78 -19.25 19.00
CA GLU A 932 35.60 -20.39 19.48
C GLU A 932 36.73 -20.79 18.54
N GLY A 933 36.69 -20.33 17.27
CA GLY A 933 37.74 -20.53 16.27
C GLY A 933 37.93 -21.98 15.81
N LYS A 934 37.01 -22.90 16.15
CA LYS A 934 37.09 -24.33 15.81
C LYS A 934 36.13 -24.67 14.68
N GLU A 935 36.62 -25.42 13.70
CA GLU A 935 35.78 -26.06 12.69
C GLU A 935 35.01 -27.24 13.31
N VAL A 936 33.76 -27.42 12.88
CA VAL A 936 32.90 -28.52 13.30
C VAL A 936 32.91 -29.58 12.20
N GLU A 937 33.12 -30.85 12.55
CA GLU A 937 33.17 -31.97 11.60
C GLU A 937 31.95 -32.92 11.71
N SER A 938 31.12 -32.76 12.75
CA SER A 938 29.93 -33.58 13.01
C SER A 938 28.72 -32.75 13.40
N ILE A 939 27.52 -33.25 13.15
CA ILE A 939 26.24 -32.59 13.45
C ILE A 939 25.34 -33.47 14.32
N THR A 940 24.63 -32.86 15.27
CA THR A 940 23.64 -33.54 16.12
C THR A 940 22.35 -33.84 15.35
N PHE A 941 21.54 -34.79 15.83
CA PHE A 941 20.22 -35.05 15.25
C PHE A 941 19.26 -33.83 15.26
N PRO A 942 19.10 -33.07 16.37
CA PRO A 942 18.25 -31.87 16.37
C PRO A 942 18.76 -30.75 15.45
N GLU A 943 20.08 -30.54 15.35
CA GLU A 943 20.66 -29.56 14.42
C GLU A 943 20.44 -29.97 12.97
N LEU A 944 20.50 -31.28 12.67
CA LEU A 944 20.22 -31.80 11.33
C LEU A 944 18.77 -31.55 10.90
N ILE A 945 17.80 -31.75 11.81
CA ILE A 945 16.39 -31.40 11.54
C ILE A 945 16.24 -29.90 11.26
N LYS A 946 16.86 -29.03 12.08
CA LYS A 946 16.80 -27.57 11.86
C LYS A 946 17.43 -27.18 10.53
N LEU A 947 18.60 -27.74 10.20
CA LEU A 947 19.29 -27.52 8.93
C LEU A 947 18.41 -27.97 7.75
N TYR A 948 17.83 -29.17 7.83
CA TYR A 948 16.92 -29.70 6.81
C TYR A 948 15.72 -28.78 6.58
N LEU A 949 15.02 -28.36 7.64
CA LEU A 949 13.85 -27.47 7.53
C LEU A 949 14.21 -26.09 6.96
N ASN A 950 15.37 -25.56 7.36
CA ASN A 950 15.84 -24.26 6.88
C ASN A 950 16.22 -24.28 5.41
N HIS A 951 16.72 -25.40 4.88
CA HIS A 951 17.14 -25.50 3.47
C HIS A 951 16.06 -26.08 2.55
N ARG A 952 15.19 -26.98 3.03
CA ARG A 952 14.19 -27.65 2.19
C ARG A 952 13.26 -26.64 1.50
N PRO A 953 12.82 -26.89 0.25
CA PRO A 953 11.85 -26.05 -0.44
C PRO A 953 10.54 -25.93 0.35
N VAL A 954 9.91 -24.75 0.31
CA VAL A 954 8.60 -24.53 0.95
C VAL A 954 7.46 -25.11 0.11
N ARG A 955 7.65 -25.14 -1.21
CA ARG A 955 6.70 -25.69 -2.18
C ARG A 955 7.43 -26.73 -3.01
N ASP A 956 6.78 -27.86 -3.22
CA ASP A 956 7.26 -28.87 -4.14
C ASP A 956 7.14 -28.39 -5.59
N ILE A 957 7.89 -29.06 -6.48
CA ILE A 957 7.86 -28.76 -7.92
C ILE A 957 6.48 -29.14 -8.46
N SER A 958 5.74 -28.16 -8.98
CA SER A 958 4.42 -28.42 -9.55
C SER A 958 4.51 -28.93 -11.00
N LEU A 959 3.47 -29.61 -11.48
CA LEU A 959 3.36 -29.99 -12.90
C LEU A 959 3.52 -28.77 -13.83
N ASN A 960 2.95 -27.63 -13.42
CA ASN A 960 3.06 -26.38 -14.18
C ASN A 960 4.51 -25.89 -14.30
N ASP A 961 5.34 -26.07 -13.27
CA ASP A 961 6.76 -25.71 -13.31
C ASP A 961 7.52 -26.58 -14.31
N ILE A 962 7.22 -27.89 -14.34
CA ILE A 962 7.81 -28.83 -15.30
C ILE A 962 7.38 -28.49 -16.73
N GLU A 963 6.10 -28.20 -16.96
CA GLU A 963 5.58 -27.78 -18.27
C GLU A 963 6.27 -26.50 -18.78
N ILE A 964 6.49 -25.52 -17.91
CA ILE A 964 7.24 -24.29 -18.24
C ILE A 964 8.69 -24.63 -18.59
N ALA A 965 9.36 -25.50 -17.82
CA ALA A 965 10.72 -25.94 -18.11
C ALA A 965 10.81 -26.67 -19.46
N LEU A 966 9.87 -27.55 -19.78
CA LEU A 966 9.79 -28.21 -21.08
C LEU A 966 9.52 -27.22 -22.22
N SER A 967 8.74 -26.17 -21.96
CA SER A 967 8.51 -25.08 -22.91
C SER A 967 9.80 -24.32 -23.23
N HIS A 968 10.69 -24.16 -22.24
CA HIS A 968 12.05 -23.66 -22.45
C HIS A 968 12.91 -24.64 -23.27
N ALA A 969 12.89 -25.94 -22.94
CA ALA A 969 13.62 -26.96 -23.71
C ALA A 969 13.20 -26.97 -25.19
N LYS A 970 11.91 -26.76 -25.49
CA LYS A 970 11.40 -26.65 -26.87
C LYS A 970 12.00 -25.47 -27.64
N ARG A 971 12.30 -24.36 -26.96
CA ARG A 971 12.95 -23.19 -27.58
C ARG A 971 14.44 -23.42 -27.87
N LEU A 972 15.06 -24.36 -27.16
CA LEU A 972 16.48 -24.71 -27.29
C LEU A 972 16.72 -25.84 -28.31
N GLU A 973 15.69 -26.27 -29.05
CA GLU A 973 15.85 -27.28 -30.09
C GLU A 973 16.80 -26.81 -31.20
N PRO A 974 17.77 -27.65 -31.61
CA PRO A 974 18.73 -27.28 -32.64
C PRO A 974 18.05 -27.06 -34.00
N GLY A 975 18.43 -25.99 -34.71
CA GLY A 975 17.96 -25.67 -36.06
C GLY A 975 16.76 -24.72 -36.16
N LYS A 976 16.25 -24.21 -35.04
CA LYS A 976 15.20 -23.16 -35.00
C LYS A 976 15.78 -21.86 -34.43
N PRO A 977 15.46 -20.68 -34.99
CA PRO A 977 15.85 -19.41 -34.37
C PRO A 977 15.16 -19.28 -33.00
N LEU A 978 15.91 -18.84 -31.99
CA LEU A 978 15.36 -18.52 -30.67
C LEU A 978 14.18 -17.56 -30.82
N PRO A 979 12.95 -17.95 -30.45
CA PRO A 979 11.79 -17.06 -30.57
C PRO A 979 12.01 -15.80 -29.72
N LYS A 980 11.71 -14.61 -30.26
CA LYS A 980 11.65 -13.38 -29.46
C LYS A 980 10.27 -13.30 -28.80
N GLY A 981 10.22 -13.22 -27.47
CA GLY A 981 8.97 -13.09 -26.71
C GLY A 981 8.88 -14.00 -25.47
N PRO A 982 7.80 -13.86 -24.70
CA PRO A 982 7.52 -14.71 -23.54
C PRO A 982 7.38 -16.19 -23.97
N VAL A 983 7.71 -17.09 -23.05
CA VAL A 983 7.58 -18.54 -23.29
C VAL A 983 6.09 -18.88 -23.36
N VAL A 984 5.64 -19.42 -24.48
CA VAL A 984 4.30 -19.97 -24.60
C VAL A 984 4.30 -21.35 -23.94
N LYS A 985 3.38 -21.55 -22.99
CA LYS A 985 3.21 -22.80 -22.27
C LYS A 985 2.86 -23.93 -23.25
N LEU A 986 3.62 -25.03 -23.19
CA LEU A 986 3.31 -26.25 -23.93
C LEU A 986 2.07 -26.93 -23.34
N SER A 987 1.21 -27.46 -24.19
CA SER A 987 0.14 -28.38 -23.77
C SER A 987 0.72 -29.78 -23.52
N LEU A 988 0.13 -30.57 -22.62
CA LEU A 988 0.59 -31.92 -22.24
C LEU A 988 0.90 -32.87 -23.41
N ASN A 989 0.17 -32.72 -24.52
CA ASN A 989 0.31 -33.56 -25.72
C ASN A 989 1.39 -33.08 -26.70
N GLN A 990 2.01 -31.92 -26.47
CA GLN A 990 3.04 -31.39 -27.35
C GLN A 990 4.39 -32.02 -27.05
N THR A 991 5.14 -32.34 -28.11
CA THR A 991 6.42 -33.05 -28.01
C THR A 991 7.60 -32.11 -27.92
N VAL A 992 8.62 -32.49 -27.13
CA VAL A 992 9.92 -31.83 -27.02
C VAL A 992 11.00 -32.81 -27.49
N SER A 993 11.98 -32.34 -28.25
CA SER A 993 13.11 -33.20 -28.66
C SER A 993 14.09 -33.43 -27.50
N SER A 994 14.69 -34.62 -27.45
CA SER A 994 15.74 -34.94 -26.46
C SER A 994 16.90 -33.95 -26.51
N LYS A 995 17.29 -33.49 -27.70
CA LYS A 995 18.35 -32.48 -27.86
C LYS A 995 17.99 -31.15 -27.19
N GLY A 996 16.72 -30.76 -27.19
CA GLY A 996 16.24 -29.56 -26.48
C GLY A 996 16.33 -29.70 -24.97
N ILE A 997 15.98 -30.88 -24.42
CA ILE A 997 16.07 -31.19 -23.00
C ILE A 997 17.55 -31.23 -22.55
N VAL A 998 18.41 -31.91 -23.31
CA VAL A 998 19.86 -31.94 -23.05
C VAL A 998 20.44 -30.52 -23.09
N SER A 999 20.06 -29.71 -24.08
CA SER A 999 20.51 -28.31 -24.18
C SER A 999 20.04 -27.46 -23.00
N LEU A 1000 18.83 -27.70 -22.46
CA LEU A 1000 18.34 -27.03 -21.26
C LEU A 1000 19.23 -27.35 -20.06
N LEU A 1001 19.49 -28.64 -19.81
CA LEU A 1001 20.30 -29.11 -18.68
C LEU A 1001 21.77 -28.67 -18.76
N GLN A 1002 22.31 -28.48 -19.98
CA GLN A 1002 23.67 -27.99 -20.18
C GLN A 1002 23.81 -26.47 -20.01
N GLN A 1003 22.76 -25.70 -20.31
CA GLN A 1003 22.82 -24.23 -20.32
C GLN A 1003 22.30 -23.57 -19.04
N PHE A 1004 21.38 -24.23 -18.32
CA PHE A 1004 20.70 -23.67 -17.16
C PHE A 1004 20.88 -24.57 -15.94
N GLY A 1005 21.11 -23.95 -14.78
CA GLY A 1005 21.36 -24.67 -13.54
C GLY A 1005 22.86 -24.91 -13.32
N GLU A 1006 23.19 -26.03 -12.70
CA GLU A 1006 24.57 -26.44 -12.48
C GLU A 1006 25.12 -27.07 -13.76
N SER A 1007 26.44 -27.00 -13.94
CA SER A 1007 27.07 -27.50 -15.17
C SER A 1007 26.93 -29.02 -15.25
N PHE A 1008 25.95 -29.49 -16.02
CA PHE A 1008 25.81 -30.89 -16.38
C PHE A 1008 26.61 -31.16 -17.66
N SER A 1009 27.62 -32.02 -17.59
CA SER A 1009 28.32 -32.44 -18.81
C SER A 1009 27.42 -33.35 -19.64
N LEU A 1010 27.71 -33.49 -20.94
CA LEU A 1010 26.96 -34.42 -21.80
C LEU A 1010 27.03 -35.88 -21.27
N GLU A 1011 28.19 -36.25 -20.71
CA GLU A 1011 28.43 -37.57 -20.14
C GLU A 1011 27.54 -37.80 -18.91
N ASP A 1012 27.50 -36.82 -18.00
CA ASP A 1012 26.62 -36.86 -16.83
C ASP A 1012 25.15 -36.99 -17.26
N VAL A 1013 24.70 -36.22 -18.28
CA VAL A 1013 23.31 -36.28 -18.77
C VAL A 1013 22.97 -37.69 -19.24
N HIS A 1014 23.87 -38.30 -20.00
CA HIS A 1014 23.67 -39.66 -20.50
C HIS A 1014 23.68 -40.70 -19.39
N GLU A 1015 24.58 -40.58 -18.41
CA GLU A 1015 24.62 -41.48 -17.26
C GLU A 1015 23.35 -41.39 -16.42
N ALA A 1016 22.89 -40.18 -16.13
CA ALA A 1016 21.66 -39.95 -15.37
C ALA A 1016 20.43 -40.56 -16.06
N PHE A 1017 20.25 -40.32 -17.37
CA PHE A 1017 19.16 -40.94 -18.11
C PHE A 1017 19.33 -42.46 -18.28
N SER A 1018 20.56 -42.95 -18.39
CA SER A 1018 20.83 -44.39 -18.42
C SER A 1018 20.35 -45.04 -17.13
N MET A 1019 20.70 -44.46 -15.97
CA MET A 1019 20.28 -44.97 -14.66
C MET A 1019 18.76 -44.88 -14.45
N LEU A 1020 18.14 -43.75 -14.79
CA LEU A 1020 16.69 -43.55 -14.64
C LEU A 1020 15.87 -44.49 -15.55
N LEU A 1021 16.37 -44.79 -16.75
CA LEU A 1021 15.61 -45.51 -17.79
C LEU A 1021 16.06 -46.96 -17.99
N MET A 1022 17.05 -47.45 -17.24
CA MET A 1022 17.59 -48.81 -17.40
C MET A 1022 16.52 -49.88 -17.15
N ASP A 1023 15.74 -49.70 -16.09
CA ASP A 1023 14.70 -50.64 -15.68
C ASP A 1023 13.34 -50.40 -16.38
N HIS A 1024 13.22 -49.32 -17.16
CA HIS A 1024 11.99 -49.02 -17.90
C HIS A 1024 11.96 -49.78 -19.25
N PRO A 1025 10.97 -50.67 -19.47
CA PRO A 1025 10.99 -51.63 -20.58
C PRO A 1025 10.94 -50.98 -21.97
N ILE A 1026 10.40 -49.76 -22.07
CA ILE A 1026 10.24 -49.02 -23.33
C ILE A 1026 11.53 -48.30 -23.75
N TYR A 1027 12.32 -47.79 -22.79
CA TYR A 1027 13.41 -46.84 -23.09
C TYR A 1027 14.81 -47.48 -23.01
N ARG A 1028 14.99 -48.58 -22.26
CA ARG A 1028 16.25 -49.35 -22.19
C ARG A 1028 17.50 -48.47 -21.99
N GLY A 1029 17.42 -47.50 -21.08
CA GLY A 1029 18.52 -46.60 -20.75
C GLY A 1029 18.75 -45.45 -21.74
N GLN A 1030 17.87 -45.21 -22.73
CA GLN A 1030 18.01 -44.09 -23.67
C GLN A 1030 16.76 -43.21 -23.74
N LEU A 1031 16.95 -41.90 -23.66
CA LEU A 1031 15.87 -40.93 -23.83
C LEU A 1031 15.40 -40.90 -25.31
N PRO A 1032 14.10 -41.03 -25.60
CA PRO A 1032 13.59 -41.05 -26.97
C PRO A 1032 13.85 -39.72 -27.70
N HIS A 1033 13.96 -39.76 -29.04
CA HIS A 1033 14.24 -38.57 -29.85
C HIS A 1033 13.25 -37.42 -29.64
N THR A 1034 11.99 -37.76 -29.37
CA THR A 1034 10.93 -36.82 -28.99
C THR A 1034 10.07 -37.47 -27.92
N ILE A 1035 9.66 -36.68 -26.92
CA ILE A 1035 8.77 -37.12 -25.85
C ILE A 1035 7.72 -36.03 -25.58
N ASN A 1036 6.48 -36.39 -25.29
CA ASN A 1036 5.49 -35.41 -24.83
C ASN A 1036 5.67 -35.14 -23.33
N ALA A 1037 5.07 -34.06 -22.83
CA ALA A 1037 5.26 -33.68 -21.43
C ALA A 1037 4.69 -34.71 -20.45
N LYS A 1038 3.55 -35.33 -20.78
CA LYS A 1038 2.92 -36.36 -19.94
C LYS A 1038 3.82 -37.59 -19.77
N ASP A 1039 4.30 -38.14 -20.87
CA ASP A 1039 5.15 -39.34 -20.89
C ASP A 1039 6.51 -39.04 -20.24
N PHE A 1040 7.05 -37.82 -20.39
CA PHE A 1040 8.27 -37.41 -19.69
C PHE A 1040 8.07 -37.37 -18.17
N ILE A 1041 6.97 -36.80 -17.70
CA ILE A 1041 6.67 -36.70 -16.26
C ILE A 1041 6.43 -38.08 -15.67
N GLN A 1042 5.59 -38.89 -16.33
CA GLN A 1042 5.18 -40.19 -15.82
C GLN A 1042 6.28 -41.24 -15.97
N ASP A 1043 6.87 -41.38 -17.16
CA ASP A 1043 7.72 -42.52 -17.46
C ASP A 1043 9.21 -42.23 -17.23
N VAL A 1044 9.65 -40.95 -17.29
CA VAL A 1044 11.06 -40.57 -17.09
C VAL A 1044 11.31 -40.07 -15.67
N LEU A 1045 10.47 -39.18 -15.16
CA LEU A 1045 10.60 -38.67 -13.79
C LEU A 1045 9.92 -39.56 -12.74
N GLY A 1046 9.09 -40.51 -13.17
CA GLY A 1046 8.34 -41.39 -12.25
C GLY A 1046 7.29 -40.65 -11.42
N LEU A 1047 6.90 -39.44 -11.84
CA LEU A 1047 5.92 -38.60 -11.14
C LEU A 1047 4.54 -38.91 -11.71
N VAL A 1048 3.62 -39.38 -10.87
CA VAL A 1048 2.22 -39.56 -11.30
C VAL A 1048 1.59 -38.17 -11.39
N PRO A 1049 1.12 -37.70 -12.56
CA PRO A 1049 0.34 -36.48 -12.64
C PRO A 1049 -0.94 -36.76 -11.87
N THR A 1050 -1.09 -36.18 -10.68
CA THR A 1050 -2.42 -36.02 -10.11
C THR A 1050 -3.20 -35.19 -11.12
N GLU A 1051 -4.35 -35.70 -11.59
CA GLU A 1051 -5.25 -34.87 -12.39
C GLU A 1051 -5.49 -33.60 -11.57
N PRO A 1052 -5.45 -32.41 -12.20
CA PRO A 1052 -5.93 -31.23 -11.51
C PRO A 1052 -7.38 -31.55 -11.18
N THR A 1053 -7.69 -31.77 -9.90
CA THR A 1053 -8.97 -31.30 -9.41
C THR A 1053 -9.09 -29.90 -9.97
N GLU A 1054 -10.14 -29.62 -10.72
CA GLU A 1054 -10.51 -28.25 -11.08
C GLU A 1054 -10.77 -27.50 -9.76
N ILE A 1055 -9.68 -27.12 -9.10
CA ILE A 1055 -9.62 -25.91 -8.30
C ILE A 1055 -9.52 -24.86 -9.38
N GLU A 1056 -10.69 -24.34 -9.73
CA GLU A 1056 -10.80 -23.06 -10.41
C GLU A 1056 -9.75 -22.11 -9.82
N LEU A 1057 -9.21 -21.23 -10.63
CA LEU A 1057 -8.50 -20.05 -10.14
C LEU A 1057 -9.51 -19.11 -9.45
N GLY A 1058 -10.07 -19.59 -8.35
CA GLY A 1058 -10.80 -18.94 -7.30
C GLY A 1058 -10.27 -19.59 -6.02
N GLY A 1059 -9.76 -18.78 -5.11
CA GLY A 1059 -9.17 -19.30 -3.87
C GLY A 1059 -10.21 -20.03 -3.03
N ASP A 1060 -10.27 -21.36 -3.17
CA ASP A 1060 -10.80 -22.24 -2.15
C ASP A 1060 -9.62 -23.04 -1.59
N VAL A 1061 -9.13 -22.55 -0.45
CA VAL A 1061 -8.30 -23.31 0.47
C VAL A 1061 -9.17 -24.44 1.00
N ASP A 1062 -8.70 -25.69 0.89
CA ASP A 1062 -9.35 -26.85 1.51
C ASP A 1062 -9.77 -26.52 2.95
N LYS A 1063 -11.09 -26.47 3.17
CA LYS A 1063 -11.74 -26.09 4.43
C LYS A 1063 -11.55 -27.12 5.57
N ASN A 1064 -10.66 -28.10 5.46
CA ASN A 1064 -10.53 -29.19 6.45
C ASN A 1064 -9.10 -29.67 6.79
N THR A 1065 -8.04 -28.96 6.40
CA THR A 1065 -6.66 -29.31 6.81
C THR A 1065 -5.86 -28.17 7.45
N PHE A 1066 -6.46 -26.99 7.65
CA PHE A 1066 -5.96 -26.04 8.64
C PHE A 1066 -6.60 -26.33 9.99
N SER A 1067 -5.89 -27.10 10.82
CA SER A 1067 -6.02 -26.89 12.26
C SER A 1067 -5.79 -25.39 12.50
N SER A 1068 -6.76 -24.79 13.18
CA SER A 1068 -6.78 -23.41 13.66
C SER A 1068 -5.37 -22.82 13.84
N PRO A 1069 -5.06 -21.64 13.27
CA PRO A 1069 -3.91 -20.89 13.75
C PRO A 1069 -4.06 -20.72 15.27
N PRO A 1070 -2.98 -20.85 16.07
CA PRO A 1070 -3.07 -20.45 17.46
C PRO A 1070 -3.63 -19.03 17.49
N THR A 1071 -4.70 -18.87 18.24
CA THR A 1071 -5.48 -17.65 18.43
C THR A 1071 -4.59 -16.49 18.84
N HIS A 1072 -4.00 -15.82 17.85
CA HIS A 1072 -3.48 -14.45 17.87
C HIS A 1072 -3.30 -14.01 16.41
N VAL A 1073 -4.39 -13.55 15.80
CA VAL A 1073 -4.40 -12.55 14.72
C VAL A 1073 -5.03 -11.30 15.31
#